data_AF-A0A9P5XC56-F1
#
_entry.id   AF-A0A9P5XC56-F1
#
_cell.length_a   1.000
_cell.length_b   1.000
_cell.length_c   1.000
_cell.angle_alpha   90.00
_cell.angle_beta   90.00
_cell.angle_gamma   90.00
#
_symmetry.space_group_name_H-M   'P 1'
#
loop_
_entity.id
_entity.type
_entity.pdbx_description
1 polymer ?
#
loop_
_entity_poly.entity_id
_entity_poly.type
_entity_poly.pdbx_seq_one_letter_code
_entity_poly.pdbx_strand_id
1 'polypeptide(L)'
;MTRRVSYATKFNLRDELPGDAKLSANDEGASSSSPIRVQTGCPNHDLVHTVSPGRFGWDDGHSQSIPIRRSGTHFSKDCADQSLALEVGSEPQPSTSNSRLAPTYLHCANTISNTYTVPRTAVPGLCHVQYTSTMAGTGSLGDPPVAPVASVSCTALASAIEFVQSLLDAPASDQQDVADLVSMFHEYRPGLLRGLGVKHRSELLCLFGTISDDRDARHYHSQCKGRIRVAPHGQGYWEEVIEVANEMDRLGHVFEERENYWLMRAYLECSRSTNSAASRDMARLFYSRILGQAQHHPSVLIPYLDIFLAHPSAPDFSEALDLLCTSIERQDNPHRDLVHLFWKVILTNGSVLPSAYKSRVLDLLLRRISHFKTTIRSAVPVSLNDLITAFAASIFPCYRTSALPPALAPWIMNCVRASLAQTIPIGERFDNLVLLSMWLLPRELSKSPTLGAASQSGDWRALIGLAILNRSLGSSTAVTPAQPDMQDVVRSFWLSWKDSARGDRPRGVIRAVTIVFLQVAIKVEDGPLFDGCMDYLTSQQAWNAREDGHETAQVEQLFGTVADGLSTFKDRTWMKLPSLLGNMSHNSSQQTRYLRRIFLRLAGHDAELAHQFYLHCLSHGIPVSLEASVPIIQCLVFQQRWSEVIPFLQDRRLNRGALEQVVEAILSVFRGARQESTTPIVAEAVGDALRRLYSTTYIPDRLKYPARFFFPVMITSGRSQQAIQLLEVFARNNLVMFTPRFYLRIIQTLLRRRQNALAVKTLELASSPQDKQSALADLRRKTIRGLIGNGALKLAAQVESTHPDATKRIPHDRLSYIGRCGSRSHKPTLLALLRLVSRAMKPPVRASVILATVQKLVQNRSFALARRLMKRSLGHLDATQLTAVGNVYLHAPVRYWNMRNGRLVRHVLRAKDFLVQEYGFTPDRVTVNIVIKTMLRWRGFMNTRMVRSLFDHLIRNGYPASEKWHTGNGVPFGTLPGGVTLDLSNIRPNMSFKRHVRPLYKMFIKEMFLRRDSRAARRVVGILKEEEVLATERKEHREQARRHGIVKKQRRRMLALAKGKSGGRESGG
;
A
#
# COMPACT_ATOMS: atom_id res chain seq x y z
N MET A 1 -57.12 4.65 -37.08
CA MET A 1 -56.97 3.21 -37.34
C MET A 1 -55.54 2.87 -37.77
N THR A 2 -54.73 2.29 -36.87
CA THR A 2 -53.56 1.44 -37.20
C THR A 2 -53.08 0.77 -35.92
N ARG A 3 -53.36 -0.53 -35.78
CA ARG A 3 -53.02 -1.38 -34.64
C ARG A 3 -51.50 -1.52 -34.50
N ARG A 4 -50.96 -1.29 -33.30
CA ARG A 4 -49.64 -1.77 -32.86
C ARG A 4 -49.84 -3.04 -32.04
N VAL A 5 -49.42 -4.18 -32.60
CA VAL A 5 -49.29 -5.44 -31.87
C VAL A 5 -47.95 -5.40 -31.14
N SER A 6 -48.00 -5.42 -29.81
CA SER A 6 -46.86 -5.59 -28.92
C SER A 6 -46.73 -7.08 -28.59
N TYR A 7 -45.69 -7.74 -29.10
CA TYR A 7 -45.34 -9.08 -28.63
C TYR A 7 -44.50 -8.94 -27.34
N ALA A 8 -45.13 -9.22 -26.20
CA ALA A 8 -44.46 -9.55 -24.96
C ALA A 8 -44.24 -11.08 -24.94
N THR A 9 -42.99 -11.52 -25.00
CA THR A 9 -42.65 -12.94 -24.82
C THR A 9 -42.17 -13.13 -23.39
N LYS A 10 -43.03 -13.68 -22.53
CA LYS A 10 -42.66 -14.30 -21.26
C LYS A 10 -41.86 -15.58 -21.57
N PHE A 11 -40.67 -15.72 -21.01
CA PHE A 11 -39.94 -16.99 -20.99
C PHE A 11 -40.07 -17.57 -19.58
N ASN A 12 -40.87 -18.63 -19.45
CA ASN A 12 -40.79 -19.58 -18.33
C ASN A 12 -39.82 -20.68 -18.76
N LEU A 13 -38.76 -20.89 -17.99
CA LEU A 13 -37.97 -22.12 -18.02
C LEU A 13 -38.64 -23.08 -17.03
N ARG A 14 -39.18 -24.17 -17.57
CA ARG A 14 -39.51 -25.38 -16.82
C ARG A 14 -38.56 -26.48 -17.29
N ASP A 15 -38.14 -27.27 -16.30
CA ASP A 15 -37.25 -28.42 -16.38
C ASP A 15 -37.75 -29.48 -17.36
N GLU A 16 -36.85 -30.02 -18.18
CA GLU A 16 -36.94 -31.39 -18.68
C GLU A 16 -35.53 -31.99 -18.76
N LEU A 17 -35.31 -33.00 -17.93
CA LEU A 17 -34.25 -34.01 -18.04
C LEU A 17 -34.44 -34.82 -19.33
N PRO A 18 -33.39 -35.51 -19.78
CA PRO A 18 -33.57 -36.94 -20.03
C PRO A 18 -32.46 -37.77 -19.41
N GLY A 19 -32.89 -38.89 -18.82
CA GLY A 19 -32.05 -39.90 -18.22
C GLY A 19 -31.46 -40.91 -19.21
N ASP A 20 -30.46 -41.59 -18.67
CA ASP A 20 -30.06 -43.00 -18.80
C ASP A 20 -29.68 -43.62 -20.15
N ALA A 21 -28.40 -44.02 -20.23
CA ALA A 21 -27.97 -45.33 -20.73
C ALA A 21 -26.55 -45.70 -20.24
N LYS A 22 -26.50 -46.53 -19.17
CA LYS A 22 -25.76 -47.78 -18.92
C LYS A 22 -24.41 -48.13 -19.61
N LEU A 23 -23.60 -48.85 -18.79
CA LEU A 23 -22.45 -49.77 -19.05
C LEU A 23 -21.07 -49.07 -19.14
N SER A 24 -19.98 -49.51 -18.49
CA SER A 24 -19.62 -50.82 -17.92
C SER A 24 -18.56 -50.66 -16.81
N ALA A 25 -18.52 -51.67 -15.94
CA ALA A 25 -17.59 -51.91 -14.83
C ALA A 25 -16.15 -52.25 -15.27
N ASN A 26 -15.19 -51.99 -14.39
CA ASN A 26 -14.15 -52.91 -13.87
C ASN A 26 -13.34 -52.12 -12.82
N ASP A 27 -13.44 -52.36 -11.51
CA ASP A 27 -12.99 -53.49 -10.66
C ASP A 27 -11.56 -53.32 -10.10
N GLU A 28 -11.43 -53.79 -8.85
CA GLU A 28 -10.23 -53.94 -7.99
C GLU A 28 -9.69 -52.67 -7.28
N GLY A 29 -9.51 -52.60 -5.96
CA GLY A 29 -9.70 -53.54 -4.85
C GLY A 29 -9.49 -52.80 -3.52
N ALA A 30 -10.37 -53.01 -2.54
CA ALA A 30 -10.14 -53.62 -1.21
C ALA A 30 -8.97 -53.02 -0.39
N SER A 31 -9.12 -52.65 0.89
CA SER A 31 -9.66 -53.51 1.95
C SER A 31 -10.00 -52.76 3.26
N SER A 32 -11.09 -53.20 3.90
CA SER A 32 -11.33 -53.43 5.36
C SER A 32 -11.16 -52.26 6.35
N SER A 33 -12.03 -52.03 7.34
CA SER A 33 -12.85 -52.98 8.12
C SER A 33 -14.03 -52.28 8.80
N SER A 34 -15.10 -53.06 8.94
CA SER A 34 -16.47 -52.71 9.36
C SER A 34 -16.67 -52.86 10.91
N PRO A 35 -17.91 -52.97 11.46
CA PRO A 35 -18.47 -52.01 12.43
C PRO A 35 -19.08 -52.70 13.67
N ILE A 36 -19.89 -51.99 14.47
CA ILE A 36 -21.02 -52.43 15.36
C ILE A 36 -21.28 -51.24 16.32
N ARG A 37 -22.47 -50.80 16.74
CA ARG A 37 -23.92 -51.03 16.50
C ARG A 37 -24.66 -50.15 17.57
N VAL A 38 -25.98 -49.96 17.43
CA VAL A 38 -26.98 -49.58 18.49
C VAL A 38 -27.11 -48.06 18.76
N GLN A 39 -28.27 -47.38 18.89
CA GLN A 39 -29.72 -47.67 18.82
C GLN A 39 -30.44 -46.33 18.60
N THR A 40 -31.54 -46.36 17.85
CA THR A 40 -32.56 -45.29 17.78
C THR A 40 -33.68 -45.56 18.77
N GLY A 41 -34.17 -44.53 19.46
CA GLY A 41 -35.39 -44.57 20.26
C GLY A 41 -36.10 -43.21 20.27
N CYS A 42 -37.27 -43.14 19.66
CA CYS A 42 -38.27 -42.09 19.83
C CYS A 42 -39.01 -42.25 21.17
N PRO A 43 -39.81 -41.25 21.58
CA PRO A 43 -41.26 -41.48 21.50
C PRO A 43 -42.09 -40.28 21.00
N ASN A 44 -43.28 -40.65 20.48
CA ASN A 44 -44.39 -39.81 20.01
C ASN A 44 -45.26 -39.26 21.16
N HIS A 45 -45.95 -38.13 20.92
CA HIS A 45 -47.43 -38.10 20.86
C HIS A 45 -48.01 -36.76 20.35
N ASP A 46 -49.21 -36.88 19.79
CA ASP A 46 -50.00 -36.02 18.90
C ASP A 46 -50.77 -34.86 19.57
N LEU A 47 -51.19 -33.86 18.77
CA LEU A 47 -52.61 -33.52 18.51
C LEU A 47 -52.81 -32.26 17.64
N VAL A 48 -53.30 -32.51 16.41
CA VAL A 48 -54.43 -31.89 15.67
C VAL A 48 -54.88 -30.44 16.00
N HIS A 49 -54.83 -29.53 15.00
CA HIS A 49 -56.04 -28.93 14.39
C HIS A 49 -55.74 -28.09 13.11
N THR A 50 -56.53 -28.39 12.09
CA THR A 50 -56.76 -27.75 10.78
C THR A 50 -57.39 -26.35 10.86
N VAL A 51 -57.11 -25.43 9.92
CA VAL A 51 -58.11 -24.60 9.16
C VAL A 51 -57.46 -23.97 7.90
N SER A 52 -58.24 -23.98 6.82
CA SER A 52 -58.06 -23.62 5.40
C SER A 52 -57.82 -22.13 5.03
N PRO A 53 -57.50 -21.82 3.75
CA PRO A 53 -57.24 -20.46 3.25
C PRO A 53 -58.46 -19.83 2.55
N GLY A 54 -58.70 -18.53 2.81
CA GLY A 54 -59.78 -17.74 2.21
C GLY A 54 -59.35 -16.84 1.05
N ARG A 55 -60.17 -16.82 -0.02
CA ARG A 55 -60.12 -15.98 -1.24
C ARG A 55 -61.17 -14.84 -1.19
N PHE A 56 -61.07 -13.95 -2.18
CA PHE A 56 -62.05 -12.96 -2.73
C PHE A 56 -62.19 -11.65 -1.95
N GLY A 57 -62.43 -10.46 -2.54
CA GLY A 57 -62.71 -9.99 -3.91
C GLY A 57 -63.16 -8.49 -3.84
N TRP A 58 -63.03 -7.74 -4.96
CA TRP A 58 -63.78 -6.57 -5.51
C TRP A 58 -64.65 -5.70 -4.54
N ASP A 59 -64.64 -4.36 -4.54
CA ASP A 59 -65.14 -3.43 -5.58
C ASP A 59 -64.88 -1.92 -5.30
N ASP A 60 -65.05 -1.10 -6.36
CA ASP A 60 -65.35 0.35 -6.55
C ASP A 60 -65.63 1.29 -5.33
N GLY A 61 -65.45 2.61 -5.34
CA GLY A 61 -65.24 3.64 -6.36
C GLY A 61 -65.35 5.08 -5.78
N HIS A 62 -65.31 6.09 -6.67
CA HIS A 62 -65.63 7.53 -6.51
C HIS A 62 -64.62 8.55 -5.96
N SER A 63 -64.02 9.29 -6.91
CA SER A 63 -64.15 10.74 -7.17
C SER A 63 -64.55 11.69 -6.03
N GLN A 64 -63.76 12.74 -5.77
CA GLN A 64 -64.15 14.15 -5.95
C GLN A 64 -63.01 15.16 -5.65
N SER A 65 -63.24 16.37 -6.12
CA SER A 65 -62.43 17.54 -6.47
C SER A 65 -61.92 18.46 -5.35
N ILE A 66 -60.75 19.10 -5.58
CA ILE A 66 -60.40 20.56 -5.53
C ILE A 66 -61.28 21.46 -4.61
N PRO A 67 -60.76 22.40 -3.76
CA PRO A 67 -59.88 23.51 -4.18
C PRO A 67 -58.78 24.06 -3.25
N ILE A 68 -57.97 24.88 -3.93
CA ILE A 68 -57.02 25.93 -3.51
C ILE A 68 -57.68 27.00 -2.62
N ARG A 69 -57.01 27.45 -1.54
CA ARG A 69 -56.78 28.90 -1.27
C ARG A 69 -55.77 29.19 -0.14
N ARG A 70 -55.17 30.37 -0.31
CA ARG A 70 -54.12 31.08 0.44
C ARG A 70 -54.63 31.69 1.77
N SER A 71 -53.66 32.33 2.46
CA SER A 71 -53.70 33.29 3.58
C SER A 71 -53.82 32.66 4.96
N GLY A 72 -53.08 33.05 5.98
CA GLY A 72 -52.17 34.18 6.17
C GLY A 72 -52.02 34.42 7.67
N THR A 73 -50.79 34.71 8.10
CA THR A 73 -50.41 35.66 9.18
C THR A 73 -51.04 35.63 10.59
N HIS A 74 -50.12 35.75 11.56
CA HIS A 74 -50.23 36.33 12.91
C HIS A 74 -50.95 35.53 14.02
N PHE A 75 -50.21 35.07 15.03
CA PHE A 75 -50.03 35.84 16.28
C PHE A 75 -48.90 35.27 17.17
N SER A 76 -47.88 36.13 17.34
CA SER A 76 -47.14 36.53 18.54
C SER A 76 -47.46 35.92 19.92
N LYS A 77 -46.35 35.72 20.68
CA LYS A 77 -46.14 36.00 22.13
C LYS A 77 -46.89 35.12 23.15
N ASP A 78 -46.29 34.69 24.27
CA ASP A 78 -45.33 35.36 25.15
C ASP A 78 -44.41 34.39 25.93
N CYS A 79 -43.23 34.92 26.28
CA CYS A 79 -42.51 34.86 27.57
C CYS A 79 -42.18 33.52 28.25
N ALA A 80 -41.07 33.38 28.97
CA ALA A 80 -39.93 34.25 29.24
C ALA A 80 -38.88 33.41 29.98
N ASP A 81 -37.63 33.82 29.79
CA ASP A 81 -36.56 33.95 30.77
C ASP A 81 -36.11 32.74 31.61
N GLN A 82 -34.84 32.34 31.40
CA GLN A 82 -33.74 32.96 32.14
C GLN A 82 -32.39 32.74 31.43
N SER A 83 -31.87 33.86 30.88
CA SER A 83 -30.56 34.48 31.14
C SER A 83 -29.57 33.67 32.01
N LEU A 84 -28.26 33.66 31.79
CA LEU A 84 -27.37 34.76 31.40
C LEU A 84 -26.04 34.16 30.88
N ALA A 85 -25.63 34.66 29.71
CA ALA A 85 -24.46 35.54 29.60
C ALA A 85 -23.04 35.01 29.30
N LEU A 86 -22.65 35.36 28.06
CA LEU A 86 -21.72 36.46 27.72
C LEU A 86 -20.33 36.07 27.19
N GLU A 87 -20.25 36.14 25.85
CA GLU A 87 -19.54 37.19 25.08
C GLU A 87 -18.00 37.12 24.98
N VAL A 88 -17.30 37.47 23.88
CA VAL A 88 -17.53 38.26 22.64
C VAL A 88 -16.62 37.63 21.56
N GLY A 89 -17.02 37.37 20.30
CA GLY A 89 -17.05 38.31 19.17
C GLY A 89 -15.65 38.82 18.75
N SER A 90 -15.22 38.95 17.50
CA SER A 90 -15.88 38.92 16.21
C SER A 90 -14.79 38.90 15.11
N GLU A 91 -15.15 38.32 13.96
CA GLU A 91 -14.59 38.48 12.60
C GLU A 91 -14.47 39.96 12.13
N PRO A 92 -14.07 40.31 10.87
CA PRO A 92 -13.65 39.50 9.71
C PRO A 92 -12.39 39.97 8.92
N GLN A 93 -12.00 39.09 7.99
CA GLN A 93 -11.22 39.21 6.72
C GLN A 93 -11.14 40.59 6.00
N PRO A 94 -10.23 40.86 5.00
CA PRO A 94 -9.80 39.91 3.93
C PRO A 94 -8.41 40.06 3.21
N SER A 95 -8.03 38.98 2.51
CA SER A 95 -7.44 38.92 1.14
C SER A 95 -5.98 39.28 0.79
N THR A 96 -5.46 38.50 -0.19
CA THR A 96 -4.30 38.71 -1.10
C THR A 96 -2.89 38.54 -0.50
N SER A 97 -1.82 38.14 -1.19
CA SER A 97 -1.52 37.41 -2.43
C SER A 97 0.02 37.22 -2.45
N ASN A 98 0.51 36.19 -3.15
CA ASN A 98 1.86 36.06 -3.74
C ASN A 98 3.08 36.71 -3.07
N SER A 99 4.12 35.93 -2.75
CA SER A 99 5.40 35.95 -3.50
C SER A 99 6.46 35.05 -2.88
N ARG A 100 7.32 34.54 -3.77
CA ARG A 100 8.61 33.90 -3.49
C ARG A 100 9.58 34.96 -2.97
N LEU A 101 10.51 34.58 -2.08
CA LEU A 101 11.97 34.69 -2.23
C LEU A 101 12.67 34.25 -0.92
N ALA A 102 13.91 33.78 -1.09
CA ALA A 102 14.77 33.21 -0.06
C ALA A 102 15.20 34.21 1.04
N PRO A 103 15.71 33.75 2.19
CA PRO A 103 16.52 34.58 3.06
C PRO A 103 18.01 34.22 2.96
N THR A 104 18.77 35.29 2.79
CA THR A 104 20.21 35.47 3.00
C THR A 104 20.57 35.34 4.48
N TYR A 105 21.78 34.85 4.76
CA TYR A 105 22.45 34.85 6.06
C TYR A 105 22.77 36.28 6.53
N LEU A 106 22.68 36.56 7.84
CA LEU A 106 23.69 37.36 8.58
C LEU A 106 23.60 37.18 10.11
N HIS A 107 24.79 37.02 10.69
CA HIS A 107 25.30 37.20 12.06
C HIS A 107 24.40 37.26 13.31
N CYS A 108 24.83 36.51 14.33
CA CYS A 108 25.10 37.07 15.67
C CYS A 108 26.38 36.47 16.25
N ALA A 109 27.26 37.37 16.69
CA ALA A 109 28.42 37.11 17.54
C ALA A 109 27.97 36.78 18.97
N ASN A 110 28.82 36.11 19.74
CA ASN A 110 29.04 36.47 21.15
C ASN A 110 30.38 35.93 21.66
N THR A 111 31.20 36.89 22.04
CA THR A 111 32.47 36.84 22.74
C THR A 111 32.20 36.64 24.24
N ILE A 112 32.83 35.67 24.90
CA ILE A 112 33.14 35.76 26.34
C ILE A 112 34.54 35.20 26.59
N SER A 113 35.39 36.11 27.05
CA SER A 113 36.71 35.91 27.65
C SER A 113 36.60 35.15 28.97
N ASN A 114 37.58 34.28 29.28
CA ASN A 114 38.05 34.13 30.66
C ASN A 114 39.49 33.62 30.70
N THR A 115 40.37 34.53 31.11
CA THR A 115 41.71 34.33 31.62
C THR A 115 41.72 33.55 32.93
N TYR A 116 42.60 32.55 33.08
CA TYR A 116 43.04 32.08 34.39
C TYR A 116 44.54 31.82 34.42
N THR A 117 45.14 32.37 35.47
CA THR A 117 46.54 32.38 35.85
C THR A 117 46.97 31.08 36.55
N VAL A 118 48.21 30.69 36.29
CA VAL A 118 48.94 29.54 36.85
C VAL A 118 49.44 29.83 38.27
N PRO A 119 49.60 28.80 39.12
CA PRO A 119 50.78 28.75 39.98
C PRO A 119 51.57 27.43 39.84
N ARG A 120 52.88 27.59 39.64
CA ARG A 120 53.92 26.55 39.72
C ARG A 120 54.03 26.01 41.15
N THR A 121 54.13 24.70 41.31
CA THR A 121 54.76 24.05 42.47
C THR A 121 55.59 22.85 42.01
N ALA A 122 56.65 22.59 42.78
CA ALA A 122 57.86 21.87 42.40
C ALA A 122 57.78 20.34 42.54
N VAL A 123 58.68 19.68 41.80
CA VAL A 123 58.98 18.23 41.78
C VAL A 123 59.85 17.84 42.99
N PRO A 124 59.80 16.58 43.47
CA PRO A 124 61.04 15.79 43.44
C PRO A 124 60.85 14.30 43.09
N GLY A 125 61.86 13.75 42.39
CA GLY A 125 62.33 12.36 42.59
C GLY A 125 61.94 11.32 41.54
N LEU A 126 62.76 11.15 40.48
CA LEU A 126 62.75 9.97 39.61
C LEU A 126 64.10 9.23 39.75
N CYS A 127 64.02 7.97 40.19
CA CYS A 127 65.13 7.02 40.20
C CYS A 127 65.32 6.42 38.81
N HIS A 128 66.56 6.44 38.31
CA HIS A 128 66.99 5.70 37.13
C HIS A 128 67.08 4.20 37.45
N VAL A 129 66.38 3.36 36.68
CA VAL A 129 66.63 1.91 36.60
C VAL A 129 67.21 1.63 35.22
N GLN A 130 68.49 1.26 35.16
CA GLN A 130 69.13 0.71 33.98
C GLN A 130 68.81 -0.78 33.88
N TYR A 131 68.31 -1.23 32.73
CA TYR A 131 68.29 -2.65 32.38
C TYR A 131 69.43 -2.96 31.40
N THR A 132 70.33 -3.84 31.83
CA THR A 132 71.37 -4.47 31.02
C THR A 132 70.75 -5.61 30.20
N SER A 133 70.83 -5.51 28.88
CA SER A 133 70.46 -6.59 27.96
C SER A 133 71.64 -7.55 27.80
N THR A 134 71.41 -8.82 28.15
CA THR A 134 72.38 -9.90 28.02
C THR A 134 72.27 -10.52 26.63
N MET A 135 73.36 -10.44 25.86
CA MET A 135 73.52 -11.15 24.59
C MET A 135 73.84 -12.63 24.83
N ALA A 136 73.10 -13.53 24.18
CA ALA A 136 73.56 -14.88 23.84
C ALA A 136 72.73 -15.44 22.67
N GLY A 137 73.39 -15.97 21.64
CA GLY A 137 72.77 -16.83 20.63
C GLY A 137 73.13 -16.51 19.19
N THR A 138 74.40 -16.70 18.82
CA THR A 138 74.85 -16.76 17.42
C THR A 138 74.28 -18.00 16.73
N GLY A 139 73.28 -17.81 15.89
CA GLY A 139 72.77 -18.80 14.95
C GLY A 139 72.84 -18.24 13.52
N SER A 140 73.86 -18.67 12.78
CA SER A 140 74.08 -18.36 11.37
C SER A 140 72.91 -18.84 10.50
N LEU A 141 72.10 -17.91 10.00
CA LEU A 141 71.19 -18.12 8.87
C LEU A 141 71.36 -16.95 7.91
N GLY A 142 71.66 -17.29 6.66
CA GLY A 142 72.20 -16.39 5.64
C GLY A 142 71.36 -15.13 5.42
N ASP A 143 72.08 -14.02 5.30
CA ASP A 143 71.53 -12.75 4.85
C ASP A 143 70.81 -12.94 3.50
N PRO A 144 69.53 -12.56 3.37
CA PRO A 144 68.95 -12.38 2.06
C PRO A 144 69.71 -11.28 1.33
N PRO A 145 69.82 -11.33 0.00
CA PRO A 145 70.55 -10.32 -0.76
C PRO A 145 69.99 -8.94 -0.45
N VAL A 146 70.83 -8.06 0.08
CA VAL A 146 70.56 -6.64 0.24
C VAL A 146 70.27 -6.10 -1.16
N ALA A 147 68.98 -5.91 -1.46
CA ALA A 147 68.56 -5.21 -2.66
C ALA A 147 69.26 -3.84 -2.67
N PRO A 148 69.78 -3.38 -3.82
CA PRO A 148 70.43 -2.08 -3.90
C PRO A 148 69.43 -1.04 -3.38
N VAL A 149 69.79 -0.36 -2.29
CA VAL A 149 69.07 0.80 -1.79
C VAL A 149 69.12 1.80 -2.94
N ALA A 150 68.02 1.90 -3.68
CA ALA A 150 67.84 2.91 -4.69
C ALA A 150 68.17 4.24 -4.01
N SER A 151 69.10 5.00 -4.57
CA SER A 151 69.48 6.31 -4.06
C SER A 151 68.23 7.18 -4.10
N VAL A 152 67.51 7.24 -2.98
CA VAL A 152 66.32 8.04 -2.83
C VAL A 152 66.74 9.48 -3.10
N SER A 153 66.15 10.10 -4.12
CA SER A 153 66.47 11.47 -4.47
C SER A 153 66.20 12.36 -3.26
N CYS A 154 67.23 13.02 -2.72
CA CYS A 154 67.08 13.92 -1.56
C CYS A 154 66.00 14.99 -1.80
N THR A 155 65.76 15.36 -3.06
CA THR A 155 64.69 16.28 -3.47
C THR A 155 63.30 15.70 -3.24
N ALA A 156 63.08 14.41 -3.54
CA ALA A 156 61.77 13.77 -3.40
C ALA A 156 61.40 13.56 -1.93
N LEU A 157 62.39 13.21 -1.09
CA LEU A 157 62.21 13.14 0.36
C LEU A 157 61.90 14.53 0.96
N ALA A 158 62.61 15.58 0.54
CA ALA A 158 62.33 16.95 0.98
C ALA A 158 60.91 17.39 0.60
N SER A 159 60.47 17.10 -0.65
CA SER A 159 59.10 17.37 -1.09
C SER A 159 58.05 16.59 -0.31
N ALA A 160 58.32 15.33 0.06
CA ALA A 160 57.43 14.54 0.91
C ALA A 160 57.32 15.12 2.33
N ILE A 161 58.43 15.59 2.91
CA ILE A 161 58.45 16.26 4.22
C ILE A 161 57.63 17.55 4.16
N GLU A 162 57.85 18.40 3.14
CA GLU A 162 57.10 19.65 2.95
C GLU A 162 55.61 19.38 2.75
N PHE A 163 55.25 18.35 1.97
CA PHE A 163 53.86 17.96 1.78
C PHE A 163 53.19 17.58 3.11
N VAL A 164 53.82 16.70 3.91
CA VAL A 164 53.25 16.25 5.19
C VAL A 164 53.17 17.41 6.18
N GLN A 165 54.19 18.27 6.27
CA GLN A 165 54.15 19.47 7.11
C GLN A 165 53.02 20.42 6.68
N SER A 166 52.89 20.69 5.38
CA SER A 166 51.82 21.51 4.82
C SER A 166 50.45 20.93 5.16
N LEU A 167 50.24 19.63 5.00
CA LEU A 167 49.00 18.95 5.34
C LEU A 167 48.64 19.09 6.83
N LEU A 168 49.63 19.00 7.71
CA LEU A 168 49.44 19.08 9.16
C LEU A 168 49.26 20.54 9.64
N ASP A 169 49.88 21.52 8.99
CA ASP A 169 49.85 22.92 9.40
C ASP A 169 48.74 23.77 8.72
N ALA A 170 48.28 23.41 7.52
CA ALA A 170 47.41 24.25 6.69
C ALA A 170 45.99 24.46 7.26
N PRO A 171 45.32 25.61 7.05
CA PRO A 171 43.90 25.77 7.39
C PRO A 171 43.00 24.84 6.55
N ALA A 172 41.78 24.54 7.03
CA ALA A 172 40.91 23.44 6.56
C ALA A 172 40.29 23.57 5.15
N SER A 173 40.95 24.23 4.18
CA SER A 173 40.34 24.57 2.89
C SER A 173 40.41 23.47 1.82
N ASP A 174 41.43 22.60 1.83
CA ASP A 174 41.60 21.57 0.79
C ASP A 174 41.62 20.16 1.37
N GLN A 175 40.84 19.25 0.77
CA GLN A 175 40.83 17.83 1.12
C GLN A 175 41.84 17.05 0.28
N GLN A 176 42.77 16.37 0.94
CA GLN A 176 43.77 15.49 0.32
C GLN A 176 43.31 14.03 0.39
N ASP A 177 43.77 13.19 -0.53
CA ASP A 177 43.49 11.74 -0.51
C ASP A 177 44.39 11.03 0.51
N VAL A 178 43.85 10.10 1.30
CA VAL A 178 44.65 9.28 2.23
C VAL A 178 45.68 8.45 1.46
N ALA A 179 45.32 8.00 0.25
CA ALA A 179 46.16 7.10 -0.54
C ALA A 179 47.51 7.74 -0.88
N ASP A 180 47.53 9.05 -1.15
CA ASP A 180 48.75 9.80 -1.46
C ASP A 180 49.65 9.90 -0.22
N LEU A 181 49.07 10.22 0.94
CA LEU A 181 49.78 10.30 2.21
C LEU A 181 50.42 8.94 2.58
N VAL A 182 49.66 7.85 2.44
CA VAL A 182 50.12 6.50 2.76
C VAL A 182 51.22 6.04 1.79
N SER A 183 51.06 6.34 0.50
CA SER A 183 52.07 6.02 -0.51
C SER A 183 53.39 6.73 -0.22
N MET A 184 53.34 8.04 0.08
CA MET A 184 54.53 8.80 0.48
C MET A 184 55.13 8.31 1.80
N PHE A 185 54.29 7.95 2.77
CA PHE A 185 54.78 7.39 4.02
C PHE A 185 55.59 6.12 3.79
N HIS A 186 55.05 5.14 3.05
CA HIS A 186 55.74 3.88 2.76
C HIS A 186 57.01 4.05 1.93
N GLU A 187 57.00 4.97 0.95
CA GLU A 187 58.15 5.24 0.09
C GLU A 187 59.32 5.90 0.85
N TYR A 188 59.02 6.78 1.81
CA TYR A 188 60.03 7.66 2.44
C TYR A 188 60.23 7.44 3.95
N ARG A 189 59.57 6.44 4.57
CA ARG A 189 59.37 6.35 6.05
C ARG A 189 60.55 6.74 6.96
N PRO A 190 61.79 6.22 6.82
CA PRO A 190 62.83 6.48 7.81
C PRO A 190 63.37 7.91 7.68
N GLY A 191 63.47 8.40 6.44
CA GLY A 191 63.88 9.78 6.15
C GLY A 191 62.79 10.78 6.50
N LEU A 192 61.53 10.46 6.17
CA LEU A 192 60.36 11.30 6.41
C LEU A 192 60.19 11.56 7.91
N LEU A 193 60.18 10.50 8.72
CA LEU A 193 60.00 10.65 10.17
C LEU A 193 61.15 11.39 10.84
N ARG A 194 62.41 11.18 10.42
CA ARG A 194 63.56 11.93 10.96
C ARG A 194 63.53 13.42 10.59
N GLY A 195 63.02 13.74 9.40
CA GLY A 195 62.88 15.12 8.92
C GLY A 195 61.71 15.89 9.53
N LEU A 196 60.69 15.21 10.07
CA LEU A 196 59.54 15.85 10.71
C LEU A 196 59.86 16.34 12.13
N GLY A 197 59.25 17.45 12.53
CA GLY A 197 59.30 17.93 13.92
C GLY A 197 58.54 16.99 14.87
N VAL A 198 58.81 17.11 16.18
CA VAL A 198 58.14 16.29 17.21
C VAL A 198 56.61 16.42 17.13
N LYS A 199 56.10 17.65 17.03
CA LYS A 199 54.66 17.93 16.92
C LYS A 199 54.05 17.30 15.66
N HIS A 200 54.74 17.38 14.53
CA HIS A 200 54.27 16.81 13.27
C HIS A 200 54.23 15.29 13.32
N ARG A 201 55.22 14.62 13.92
CA ARG A 201 55.21 13.17 14.12
C ARG A 201 54.05 12.71 15.00
N SER A 202 53.87 13.38 16.14
CA SER A 202 52.73 13.15 17.04
C SER A 202 51.38 13.29 16.34
N GLU A 203 51.21 14.37 15.56
CA GLU A 203 49.97 14.61 14.84
C GLU A 203 49.77 13.64 13.68
N LEU A 204 50.85 13.21 13.00
CA LEU A 204 50.81 12.17 11.96
C LEU A 204 50.38 10.80 12.54
N LEU A 205 50.92 10.42 13.70
CA LEU A 205 50.50 9.22 14.43
C LEU A 205 49.01 9.30 14.78
N CYS A 206 48.58 10.43 15.36
CA CYS A 206 47.18 10.65 15.71
C CYS A 206 46.26 10.64 14.47
N LEU A 207 46.75 11.15 13.34
CA LEU A 207 46.03 11.20 12.08
C LEU A 207 45.79 9.81 11.52
N PHE A 208 46.83 8.97 11.42
CA PHE A 208 46.67 7.58 11.01
C PHE A 208 45.74 6.82 11.95
N GLY A 209 45.87 7.00 13.27
CA GLY A 209 44.93 6.42 14.24
C GLY A 209 43.49 6.88 14.02
N THR A 210 43.28 8.18 13.81
CA THR A 210 41.95 8.78 13.60
C THR A 210 41.29 8.33 12.31
N ILE A 211 42.08 8.10 11.25
CA ILE A 211 41.59 7.59 9.97
C ILE A 211 41.28 6.08 10.08
N SER A 212 42.02 5.35 10.92
CA SER A 212 41.85 3.92 11.12
C SER A 212 40.63 3.55 11.97
N ASP A 213 40.17 4.46 12.84
CA ASP A 213 38.99 4.26 13.68
C ASP A 213 37.77 4.99 13.13
N ASP A 214 36.83 4.23 12.55
CA ASP A 214 35.54 4.76 12.08
C ASP A 214 34.60 5.14 13.25
N ARG A 215 35.01 4.90 14.50
CA ARG A 215 34.21 5.17 15.70
C ARG A 215 34.45 6.57 16.27
N ASP A 216 33.48 7.04 17.07
CA ASP A 216 33.35 8.37 17.69
C ASP A 216 34.44 8.69 18.77
N ALA A 217 35.74 8.43 18.50
CA ALA A 217 36.86 8.75 19.40
C ALA A 217 37.19 10.25 19.47
N ARG A 218 36.17 11.11 19.62
CA ARG A 218 36.25 12.57 19.44
C ARG A 218 37.30 13.27 20.30
N HIS A 219 37.64 12.70 21.46
CA HIS A 219 38.60 13.30 22.39
C HIS A 219 40.06 13.16 21.96
N TYR A 220 40.39 12.17 21.12
CA TYR A 220 41.76 11.91 20.69
C TYR A 220 41.97 12.11 19.18
N HIS A 221 40.97 12.66 18.48
CA HIS A 221 41.04 12.90 17.04
C HIS A 221 42.21 13.84 16.69
N SER A 222 42.82 13.57 15.54
CA SER A 222 43.69 14.52 14.87
C SER A 222 42.90 15.77 14.48
N GLN A 223 43.51 16.93 14.64
CA GLN A 223 42.98 18.21 14.18
C GLN A 223 42.85 18.23 12.65
N CYS A 224 43.56 17.34 11.96
CA CYS A 224 43.60 17.24 10.51
C CYS A 224 42.53 16.30 9.93
N LYS A 225 41.67 15.66 10.73
CA LYS A 225 40.66 14.69 10.24
C LYS A 225 39.79 15.24 9.09
N GLY A 226 39.37 16.51 9.19
CA GLY A 226 38.53 17.15 8.18
C GLY A 226 39.22 17.43 6.83
N ARG A 227 40.55 17.32 6.79
CA ARG A 227 41.39 17.61 5.61
C ARG A 227 41.67 16.38 4.77
N ILE A 228 41.26 15.18 5.22
CA ILE A 228 41.61 13.94 4.53
C ILE A 228 40.37 13.18 4.11
N ARG A 229 40.31 12.83 2.82
CA ARG A 229 39.23 12.07 2.23
C ARG A 229 39.50 10.58 2.38
N VAL A 230 38.82 9.95 3.33
CA VAL A 230 38.94 8.50 3.57
C VAL A 230 37.97 7.74 2.65
N ALA A 231 38.47 6.73 1.95
CA ALA A 231 37.61 5.82 1.21
C ALA A 231 36.70 5.05 2.19
N PRO A 232 35.39 4.93 1.93
CA PRO A 232 34.41 4.43 2.92
C PRO A 232 34.57 2.95 3.31
N HIS A 233 35.58 2.24 2.80
CA HIS A 233 35.79 0.79 3.01
C HIS A 233 37.27 0.41 3.13
N GLY A 234 38.16 1.33 3.52
CA GLY A 234 39.60 1.05 3.65
C GLY A 234 39.93 0.16 4.86
N GLN A 235 40.93 -0.72 4.71
CA GLN A 235 41.63 -1.35 5.83
C GLN A 235 42.15 -0.27 6.79
N GLY A 236 42.11 -0.52 8.10
CA GLY A 236 42.67 0.43 9.08
C GLY A 236 44.20 0.49 8.97
N TYR A 237 44.77 1.69 9.09
CA TYR A 237 46.21 2.01 9.02
C TYR A 237 46.92 1.79 10.37
N TRP A 238 46.64 0.65 11.02
CA TRP A 238 47.14 0.36 12.36
C TRP A 238 48.64 0.02 12.36
N GLU A 239 49.13 -0.56 11.27
CA GLU A 239 50.56 -0.86 11.09
C GLU A 239 51.36 0.45 11.02
N GLU A 240 50.88 1.42 10.25
CA GLU A 240 51.50 2.74 10.13
C GLU A 240 51.57 3.45 11.48
N VAL A 241 50.53 3.36 12.34
CA VAL A 241 50.57 3.93 13.70
C VAL A 241 51.71 3.33 14.52
N ILE A 242 51.90 2.01 14.46
CA ILE A 242 52.98 1.32 15.20
C ILE A 242 54.35 1.66 14.61
N GLU A 243 54.47 1.74 13.28
CA GLU A 243 55.72 2.11 12.63
C GLU A 243 56.16 3.53 12.98
N VAL A 244 55.25 4.50 12.94
CA VAL A 244 55.53 5.88 13.35
C VAL A 244 56.00 5.92 14.80
N ALA A 245 55.33 5.20 15.69
CA ALA A 245 55.71 5.15 17.09
C ALA A 245 57.07 4.50 17.33
N ASN A 246 57.39 3.39 16.66
CA ASN A 246 58.67 2.71 16.82
C ASN A 246 59.84 3.62 16.40
N GLU A 247 59.69 4.40 15.34
CA GLU A 247 60.73 5.37 14.96
C GLU A 247 60.77 6.56 15.93
N MET A 248 59.62 7.02 16.45
CA MET A 248 59.60 8.04 17.52
C MET A 248 60.33 7.56 18.78
N ASP A 249 60.13 6.31 19.20
CA ASP A 249 60.78 5.70 20.37
C ASP A 249 62.30 5.57 20.16
N ARG A 250 62.74 5.15 18.96
CA ARG A 250 64.17 5.12 18.58
C ARG A 250 64.84 6.50 18.64
N LEU A 251 64.07 7.56 18.39
CA LEU A 251 64.52 8.94 18.50
C LEU A 251 64.43 9.49 19.94
N GLY A 252 64.09 8.64 20.92
CA GLY A 252 64.01 9.00 22.34
C GLY A 252 62.78 9.85 22.68
N HIS A 253 61.71 9.78 21.89
CA HIS A 253 60.50 10.56 22.14
C HIS A 253 59.66 9.99 23.29
N VAL A 254 59.14 10.86 24.14
CA VAL A 254 58.20 10.50 25.22
C VAL A 254 56.78 10.74 24.75
N PHE A 255 55.99 9.67 24.64
CA PHE A 255 54.61 9.73 24.18
C PHE A 255 53.68 10.44 25.18
N GLU A 256 52.90 11.40 24.68
CA GLU A 256 51.82 12.02 25.46
C GLU A 256 50.56 11.13 25.47
N GLU A 257 49.51 11.60 26.13
CA GLU A 257 48.28 10.83 26.33
C GLU A 257 47.60 10.42 25.01
N ARG A 258 47.61 11.31 24.00
CA ARG A 258 46.98 11.07 22.69
C ARG A 258 47.70 9.95 21.94
N GLU A 259 49.02 9.97 21.94
CA GLU A 259 49.84 8.95 21.28
C GLU A 259 49.74 7.61 22.01
N ASN A 260 49.78 7.63 23.36
CA ASN A 260 49.57 6.41 24.15
C ASN A 260 48.19 5.77 23.87
N TYR A 261 47.13 6.58 23.70
CA TYR A 261 45.82 6.08 23.31
C TYR A 261 45.84 5.40 21.92
N TRP A 262 46.39 6.06 20.91
CA TRP A 262 46.43 5.50 19.55
C TRP A 262 47.34 4.28 19.44
N LEU A 263 48.45 4.26 20.18
CA LEU A 263 49.32 3.09 20.29
C LEU A 263 48.61 1.92 20.95
N MET A 264 47.94 2.17 22.08
CA MET A 264 47.10 1.15 22.70
C MET A 264 46.10 0.59 21.68
N ARG A 265 45.37 1.44 20.94
CA ARG A 265 44.40 1.02 19.91
C ARG A 265 45.05 0.21 18.79
N ALA A 266 46.20 0.63 18.27
CA ALA A 266 46.89 -0.08 17.19
C ALA A 266 47.35 -1.48 17.62
N TYR A 267 47.95 -1.59 18.81
CA TYR A 267 48.36 -2.89 19.36
C TYR A 267 47.17 -3.80 19.69
N LEU A 268 46.05 -3.22 20.11
CA LEU A 268 44.77 -3.92 20.30
C LEU A 268 44.24 -4.51 18.98
N GLU A 269 44.23 -3.76 17.88
CA GLU A 269 43.80 -4.27 16.58
C GLU A 269 44.79 -5.28 15.97
N CYS A 270 46.09 -5.09 16.19
CA CYS A 270 47.11 -6.09 15.86
C CYS A 270 46.87 -7.38 16.63
N SER A 271 46.54 -7.30 17.92
CA SER A 271 46.17 -8.46 18.74
C SER A 271 44.91 -9.16 18.20
N ARG A 272 43.88 -8.43 17.75
CA ARG A 272 42.71 -9.07 17.11
C ARG A 272 43.06 -9.82 15.83
N SER A 273 44.00 -9.28 15.06
CA SER A 273 44.40 -9.86 13.76
C SER A 273 45.36 -11.04 13.90
N THR A 274 46.28 -10.98 14.87
CA THR A 274 47.38 -11.95 15.02
C THR A 274 47.26 -12.85 16.26
N ASN A 275 46.37 -12.52 17.20
CA ASN A 275 46.28 -13.11 18.54
C ASN A 275 47.61 -13.07 19.33
N SER A 276 48.48 -12.10 19.02
CA SER A 276 49.81 -11.98 19.63
C SER A 276 49.75 -11.56 21.11
N ALA A 277 50.37 -12.35 21.99
CA ALA A 277 50.52 -12.00 23.40
C ALA A 277 51.39 -10.74 23.58
N ALA A 278 52.47 -10.60 22.80
CA ALA A 278 53.33 -9.42 22.83
C ALA A 278 52.56 -8.14 22.49
N SER A 279 51.64 -8.19 21.51
CA SER A 279 50.78 -7.03 21.19
C SER A 279 49.83 -6.69 22.33
N ARG A 280 49.32 -7.70 23.07
CA ARG A 280 48.52 -7.45 24.29
C ARG A 280 49.34 -6.80 25.40
N ASP A 281 50.56 -7.26 25.63
CA ASP A 281 51.43 -6.69 26.65
C ASP A 281 51.80 -5.23 26.33
N MET A 282 52.06 -4.93 25.06
CA MET A 282 52.28 -3.54 24.61
C MET A 282 51.02 -2.70 24.78
N ALA A 283 49.85 -3.21 24.42
CA ALA A 283 48.58 -2.50 24.65
C ALA A 283 48.35 -2.21 26.14
N ARG A 284 48.66 -3.16 27.04
CA ARG A 284 48.60 -2.98 28.50
C ARG A 284 49.57 -1.91 28.98
N LEU A 285 50.81 -1.94 28.48
CA LEU A 285 51.83 -0.93 28.80
C LEU A 285 51.34 0.47 28.44
N PHE A 286 50.85 0.67 27.22
CA PHE A 286 50.36 1.97 26.78
C PHE A 286 49.07 2.39 27.50
N TYR A 287 48.17 1.46 27.80
CA TYR A 287 46.99 1.74 28.63
C TYR A 287 47.36 2.22 30.05
N SER A 288 48.38 1.62 30.67
CA SER A 288 48.86 2.03 32.00
C SER A 288 49.50 3.43 32.03
N ARG A 289 49.96 3.92 30.87
CA ARG A 289 50.54 5.27 30.70
C ARG A 289 49.48 6.36 30.49
N ILE A 290 48.23 6.01 30.19
CA ILE A 290 47.12 6.96 30.11
C ILE A 290 46.71 7.32 31.55
N LEU A 291 47.03 8.53 31.99
CA LEU A 291 46.92 8.93 33.40
C LEU A 291 45.51 9.39 33.79
N GLY A 292 45.16 9.16 35.06
CA GLY A 292 44.06 9.85 35.75
C GLY A 292 42.66 9.53 35.23
N GLN A 293 41.82 10.56 35.07
CA GLN A 293 40.40 10.41 34.70
C GLN A 293 40.21 9.93 33.26
N ALA A 294 41.17 10.18 32.39
CA ALA A 294 41.14 9.76 30.99
C ALA A 294 41.15 8.23 30.82
N GLN A 295 41.84 7.53 31.71
CA GLN A 295 41.90 6.06 31.71
C GLN A 295 40.51 5.42 31.88
N HIS A 296 39.62 6.08 32.62
CA HIS A 296 38.24 5.64 32.86
C HIS A 296 37.24 6.17 31.83
N HIS A 297 37.71 6.94 30.84
CA HIS A 297 36.84 7.43 29.78
C HIS A 297 36.37 6.25 28.90
N PRO A 298 35.06 6.14 28.57
CA PRO A 298 34.52 5.01 27.82
C PRO A 298 35.22 4.75 26.47
N SER A 299 35.70 5.80 25.79
CA SER A 299 36.41 5.65 24.51
C SER A 299 37.77 4.95 24.62
N VAL A 300 38.42 5.02 25.78
CA VAL A 300 39.70 4.35 26.06
C VAL A 300 39.44 2.96 26.62
N LEU A 301 38.59 2.89 27.65
CA LEU A 301 38.35 1.68 28.43
C LEU A 301 37.66 0.58 27.63
N ILE A 302 36.69 0.90 26.77
CA ILE A 302 35.89 -0.12 26.07
C ILE A 302 36.70 -0.90 25.03
N PRO A 303 37.46 -0.26 24.10
CA PRO A 303 38.30 -1.01 23.16
C PRO A 303 39.33 -1.88 23.86
N TYR A 304 39.92 -1.39 24.95
CA TYR A 304 40.84 -2.16 25.79
C TYR A 304 40.16 -3.41 26.34
N LEU A 305 39.08 -3.23 27.12
CA LEU A 305 38.37 -4.34 27.75
C LEU A 305 37.77 -5.32 26.75
N ASP A 306 37.27 -4.87 25.58
CA ASP A 306 36.64 -5.74 24.57
C ASP A 306 37.58 -6.84 24.06
N ILE A 307 38.88 -6.56 23.98
CA ILE A 307 39.88 -7.55 23.51
C ILE A 307 40.28 -8.50 24.62
N PHE A 308 40.56 -7.98 25.83
CA PHE A 308 40.96 -8.83 26.95
C PHE A 308 39.81 -9.70 27.48
N LEU A 309 38.56 -9.28 27.28
CA LEU A 309 37.37 -10.04 27.66
C LEU A 309 36.85 -10.97 26.56
N ALA A 310 37.45 -10.98 25.37
CA ALA A 310 37.06 -11.88 24.28
C ALA A 310 37.49 -13.34 24.51
N HIS A 311 38.49 -13.58 25.38
CA HIS A 311 39.11 -14.88 25.57
C HIS A 311 39.15 -15.29 27.06
N PRO A 312 38.17 -16.06 27.57
CA PRO A 312 38.08 -16.45 28.98
C PRO A 312 39.29 -17.22 29.52
N SER A 313 40.01 -17.90 28.63
CA SER A 313 41.19 -18.69 28.99
C SER A 313 42.47 -17.86 29.08
N ALA A 314 42.45 -16.59 28.67
CA ALA A 314 43.61 -15.73 28.78
C ALA A 314 43.89 -15.38 30.26
N PRO A 315 45.16 -15.36 30.70
CA PRO A 315 45.50 -15.02 32.08
C PRO A 315 45.04 -13.61 32.48
N ASP A 316 44.97 -12.71 31.50
CA ASP A 316 44.59 -11.30 31.67
C ASP A 316 43.07 -11.10 31.80
N PHE A 317 42.27 -12.14 31.54
CA PHE A 317 40.81 -12.05 31.54
C PHE A 317 40.27 -11.62 32.90
N SER A 318 40.84 -12.14 33.99
CA SER A 318 40.39 -11.83 35.34
C SER A 318 40.62 -10.37 35.73
N GLU A 319 41.81 -9.85 35.41
CA GLU A 319 42.17 -8.46 35.65
C GLU A 319 41.25 -7.52 34.86
N ALA A 320 41.01 -7.83 33.59
CA ALA A 320 40.10 -7.06 32.76
C ALA A 320 38.65 -7.11 33.27
N LEU A 321 38.19 -8.26 33.75
CA LEU A 321 36.84 -8.41 34.30
C LEU A 321 36.69 -7.63 35.61
N ASP A 322 37.69 -7.69 36.49
CA ASP A 322 37.71 -6.92 37.73
C ASP A 322 37.74 -5.41 37.46
N LEU A 323 38.50 -4.98 36.44
CA LEU A 323 38.53 -3.60 35.99
C LEU A 323 37.17 -3.15 35.44
N LEU A 324 36.50 -3.98 34.62
CA LEU A 324 35.15 -3.73 34.13
C LEU A 324 34.15 -3.61 35.30
N CYS A 325 34.14 -4.59 36.21
CA CYS A 325 33.25 -4.62 37.35
C CYS A 325 33.45 -3.40 38.26
N THR A 326 34.70 -3.08 38.59
CA THR A 326 35.05 -1.91 39.42
C THR A 326 34.66 -0.59 38.74
N SER A 327 34.84 -0.48 37.43
CA SER A 327 34.47 0.72 36.67
C SER A 327 32.94 0.93 36.66
N ILE A 328 32.18 -0.15 36.52
CA ILE A 328 30.71 -0.13 36.63
C ILE A 328 30.25 0.16 38.06
N GLU A 329 30.96 -0.37 39.08
CA GLU A 329 30.63 -0.19 40.50
C GLU A 329 30.76 1.29 40.93
N ARG A 330 31.77 1.99 40.43
CA ARG A 330 32.05 3.39 40.75
C ARG A 330 31.06 4.40 40.17
N GLN A 331 30.26 4.01 39.18
CA GLN A 331 29.35 4.93 38.46
C GLN A 331 27.89 4.62 38.79
N ASP A 332 27.15 5.57 39.38
CA ASP A 332 25.70 5.41 39.62
C ASP A 332 24.94 5.11 38.31
N ASN A 333 25.30 5.81 37.23
CA ASN A 333 24.76 5.63 35.90
C ASN A 333 25.88 5.31 34.89
N PRO A 334 26.28 4.03 34.75
CA PRO A 334 27.40 3.65 33.90
C PRO A 334 27.14 3.96 32.42
N HIS A 335 28.22 4.25 31.67
CA HIS A 335 28.12 4.51 30.24
C HIS A 335 27.48 3.33 29.50
N ARG A 336 26.56 3.61 28.56
CA ARG A 336 25.77 2.58 27.87
C ARG A 336 26.65 1.55 27.16
N ASP A 337 27.72 1.98 26.53
CA ASP A 337 28.60 1.07 25.78
C ASP A 337 29.43 0.17 26.71
N LEU A 338 29.73 0.62 27.93
CA LEU A 338 30.40 -0.19 28.95
C LEU A 338 29.45 -1.29 29.47
N VAL A 339 28.18 -0.92 29.69
CA VAL A 339 27.12 -1.88 30.03
C VAL A 339 26.85 -2.86 28.88
N HIS A 340 26.90 -2.39 27.63
CA HIS A 340 26.80 -3.24 26.45
C HIS A 340 27.94 -4.26 26.42
N LEU A 341 29.18 -3.84 26.66
CA LEU A 341 30.33 -4.75 26.76
C LEU A 341 30.14 -5.76 27.90
N PHE A 342 29.67 -5.32 29.07
CA PHE A 342 29.34 -6.22 30.18
C PHE A 342 28.35 -7.32 29.79
N TRP A 343 27.24 -6.97 29.12
CA TRP A 343 26.29 -7.98 28.64
C TRP A 343 26.87 -8.86 27.54
N LYS A 344 27.75 -8.33 26.68
CA LYS A 344 28.43 -9.11 25.65
C LYS A 344 29.29 -10.20 26.28
N VAL A 345 30.02 -9.88 27.34
CA VAL A 345 30.87 -10.82 28.08
C VAL A 345 30.03 -11.90 28.77
N ILE A 346 28.91 -11.53 29.41
CA ILE A 346 27.98 -12.50 30.00
C ILE A 346 27.43 -13.45 28.93
N LEU A 347 27.02 -12.91 27.77
CA LEU A 347 26.42 -13.68 26.69
C LEU A 347 27.41 -14.66 26.05
N THR A 348 28.64 -14.20 25.79
CA THR A 348 29.66 -14.97 25.07
C THR A 348 30.36 -16.00 25.95
N ASN A 349 30.63 -15.64 27.21
CA ASN A 349 31.51 -16.42 28.09
C ASN A 349 30.77 -17.10 29.25
N GLY A 350 29.47 -16.83 29.44
CA GLY A 350 28.76 -17.18 30.66
C GLY A 350 28.78 -18.65 31.07
N SER A 351 28.74 -19.57 30.11
CA SER A 351 28.80 -21.02 30.38
C SER A 351 30.19 -21.47 30.84
N VAL A 352 31.25 -20.83 30.34
CA VAL A 352 32.66 -21.21 30.56
C VAL A 352 33.27 -20.51 31.78
N LEU A 353 32.67 -19.40 32.25
CA LEU A 353 33.21 -18.64 33.38
C LEU A 353 33.32 -19.47 34.67
N PRO A 354 34.51 -19.50 35.31
CA PRO A 354 34.69 -20.00 36.67
C PRO A 354 33.73 -19.40 37.70
N SER A 355 33.34 -20.19 38.70
CA SER A 355 32.41 -19.79 39.76
C SER A 355 32.84 -18.54 40.53
N ALA A 356 34.15 -18.31 40.70
CA ALA A 356 34.69 -17.10 41.35
C ALA A 356 34.30 -15.83 40.59
N TYR A 357 34.47 -15.82 39.25
CA TYR A 357 34.08 -14.67 38.42
C TYR A 357 32.56 -14.50 38.33
N LYS A 358 31.82 -15.61 38.27
CA LYS A 358 30.34 -15.57 38.37
C LYS A 358 29.92 -14.92 39.68
N SER A 359 30.58 -15.23 40.80
CA SER A 359 30.29 -14.62 42.10
C SER A 359 30.58 -13.12 42.09
N ARG A 360 31.76 -12.71 41.58
CA ARG A 360 32.13 -11.30 41.49
C ARG A 360 31.11 -10.47 40.69
N VAL A 361 30.66 -11.00 39.54
CA VAL A 361 29.63 -10.37 38.72
C VAL A 361 28.30 -10.28 39.47
N LEU A 362 27.87 -11.36 40.14
CA LEU A 362 26.62 -11.36 40.91
C LEU A 362 26.66 -10.38 42.10
N ASP A 363 27.80 -10.30 42.81
CA ASP A 363 27.99 -9.38 43.93
C ASP A 363 27.91 -7.92 43.48
N LEU A 364 28.50 -7.59 42.34
CA LEU A 364 28.37 -6.27 41.71
C LEU A 364 26.89 -5.93 41.46
N LEU A 365 26.13 -6.85 40.84
CA LEU A 365 24.73 -6.60 40.54
C LEU A 365 23.88 -6.46 41.80
N LEU A 366 24.11 -7.29 42.82
CA LEU A 366 23.39 -7.23 44.10
C LEU A 366 23.63 -5.89 44.83
N ARG A 367 24.88 -5.38 44.82
CA ARG A 367 25.19 -4.04 45.36
C ARG A 367 24.43 -2.96 44.60
N ARG A 368 24.44 -3.00 43.26
CA ARG A 368 23.73 -2.01 42.43
C ARG A 368 22.21 -2.03 42.65
N ILE A 369 21.60 -3.21 42.70
CA ILE A 369 20.16 -3.39 42.97
C ILE A 369 19.77 -2.81 44.34
N SER A 370 20.68 -2.87 45.32
CA SER A 370 20.47 -2.31 46.66
C SER A 370 20.49 -0.77 46.67
N HIS A 371 21.22 -0.14 45.74
CA HIS A 371 21.34 1.32 45.63
C HIS A 371 20.36 1.96 44.62
N PHE A 372 19.56 1.16 43.89
CA PHE A 372 18.69 1.66 42.83
C PHE A 372 17.56 2.57 43.35
N LYS A 373 17.49 3.80 42.82
CA LYS A 373 16.39 4.74 43.04
C LYS A 373 15.47 4.78 41.81
N THR A 374 14.25 4.30 41.96
CA THR A 374 13.27 4.25 40.86
C THR A 374 12.88 5.67 40.42
N THR A 375 13.21 6.05 39.20
CA THR A 375 12.73 7.31 38.60
C THR A 375 11.49 7.01 37.78
N ILE A 376 10.32 7.40 38.27
CA ILE A 376 9.02 7.04 37.68
C ILE A 376 8.49 8.25 36.89
N ARG A 377 8.00 8.02 35.67
CA ARG A 377 7.37 9.04 34.81
C ARG A 377 5.99 8.58 34.32
N SER A 378 5.21 9.48 33.73
CA SER A 378 3.78 9.31 33.39
C SER A 378 3.47 8.24 32.34
N ALA A 379 2.40 7.48 32.60
CA ALA A 379 2.10 6.14 32.10
C ALA A 379 1.97 5.96 30.57
N VAL A 380 2.43 4.81 30.09
CA VAL A 380 2.20 4.22 28.76
C VAL A 380 1.65 2.80 28.98
N PRO A 381 0.80 2.23 28.11
CA PRO A 381 0.42 0.82 28.20
C PRO A 381 1.66 -0.07 28.24
N VAL A 382 1.75 -0.92 29.26
CA VAL A 382 2.93 -1.75 29.53
C VAL A 382 2.99 -2.89 28.53
N SER A 383 4.11 -3.02 27.80
CA SER A 383 4.41 -4.19 26.97
C SER A 383 5.44 -5.10 27.64
N LEU A 384 5.58 -6.34 27.15
CA LEU A 384 6.60 -7.26 27.64
C LEU A 384 8.03 -6.71 27.47
N ASN A 385 8.29 -5.99 26.36
CA ASN A 385 9.59 -5.37 26.14
C ASN A 385 9.86 -4.24 27.14
N ASP A 386 8.82 -3.51 27.56
CA ASP A 386 8.96 -2.49 28.60
C ASP A 386 9.31 -3.12 29.94
N LEU A 387 8.70 -4.26 30.28
CA LEU A 387 9.00 -5.02 31.51
C LEU A 387 10.46 -5.50 31.52
N ILE A 388 10.97 -6.04 30.42
CA ILE A 388 12.36 -6.52 30.36
C ILE A 388 13.35 -5.36 30.35
N THR A 389 13.01 -4.26 29.65
CA THR A 389 13.80 -3.02 29.75
C THR A 389 13.81 -2.53 31.20
N ALA A 390 12.72 -2.69 31.94
CA ALA A 390 12.64 -2.36 33.35
C ALA A 390 13.53 -3.26 34.21
N PHE A 391 13.55 -4.57 33.95
CA PHE A 391 14.49 -5.48 34.60
C PHE A 391 15.94 -5.05 34.38
N ALA A 392 16.30 -4.70 33.14
CA ALA A 392 17.62 -4.19 32.82
C ALA A 392 17.89 -2.83 33.49
N ALA A 393 16.90 -1.93 33.53
CA ALA A 393 17.01 -0.60 34.14
C ALA A 393 17.16 -0.65 35.66
N SER A 394 16.50 -1.60 36.32
CA SER A 394 16.64 -1.90 37.75
C SER A 394 18.07 -2.32 38.13
N ILE A 395 18.84 -2.83 37.17
CA ILE A 395 20.26 -3.17 37.34
C ILE A 395 21.15 -1.99 36.89
N PHE A 396 20.84 -1.40 35.73
CA PHE A 396 21.60 -0.34 35.09
C PHE A 396 20.70 0.82 34.63
N PRO A 397 20.74 1.99 35.32
CA PRO A 397 19.91 3.15 34.99
C PRO A 397 20.08 3.72 33.57
N CYS A 398 21.15 3.34 32.85
CA CYS A 398 21.39 3.76 31.47
C CYS A 398 20.31 3.25 30.49
N TYR A 399 19.57 2.20 30.85
CA TYR A 399 18.40 1.76 30.11
C TYR A 399 17.21 2.66 30.41
N ARG A 400 16.79 3.42 29.39
CA ARG A 400 15.59 4.26 29.48
C ARG A 400 14.36 3.37 29.35
N THR A 401 13.65 3.15 30.46
CA THR A 401 12.34 2.54 30.40
C THR A 401 11.35 3.53 29.80
N SER A 402 10.36 3.02 29.07
CA SER A 402 9.11 3.76 28.93
C SER A 402 8.54 3.99 30.34
N ALA A 403 7.69 4.99 30.45
CA ALA A 403 7.15 5.41 31.72
C ALA A 403 6.19 4.35 32.28
N LEU A 404 6.66 3.61 33.28
CA LEU A 404 5.93 2.53 33.93
C LEU A 404 5.05 3.06 35.07
N PRO A 405 3.85 2.49 35.31
CA PRO A 405 3.06 2.82 36.47
C PRO A 405 3.85 2.61 37.78
N PRO A 406 3.79 3.56 38.73
CA PRO A 406 4.55 3.46 39.98
C PRO A 406 4.31 2.15 40.75
N ALA A 407 3.08 1.63 40.69
CA ALA A 407 2.69 0.38 41.33
C ALA A 407 3.43 -0.86 40.81
N LEU A 408 4.06 -0.79 39.62
CA LEU A 408 4.83 -1.91 39.08
C LEU A 408 6.26 -1.97 39.62
N ALA A 409 6.84 -0.85 40.06
CA ALA A 409 8.23 -0.80 40.45
C ALA A 409 8.59 -1.78 41.60
N PRO A 410 7.79 -1.92 42.67
CA PRO A 410 8.06 -2.91 43.72
C PRO A 410 8.05 -4.34 43.20
N TRP A 411 7.09 -4.67 42.32
CA TRP A 411 6.98 -6.00 41.72
C TRP A 411 8.18 -6.32 40.82
N ILE A 412 8.60 -5.37 39.98
CA ILE A 412 9.79 -5.48 39.10
C ILE A 412 11.04 -5.70 39.95
N MET A 413 11.24 -4.90 40.99
CA MET A 413 12.39 -5.04 41.90
C MET A 413 12.38 -6.39 42.64
N ASN A 414 11.21 -6.87 43.05
CA ASN A 414 11.08 -8.18 43.69
C ASN A 414 11.41 -9.31 42.71
N CYS A 415 11.00 -9.21 41.44
CA CYS A 415 11.38 -10.18 40.41
C CYS A 415 12.89 -10.22 40.18
N VAL A 416 13.53 -9.04 40.06
CA VAL A 416 14.98 -8.92 39.90
C VAL A 416 15.71 -9.53 41.11
N ARG A 417 15.31 -9.16 42.33
CA ARG A 417 15.92 -9.69 43.58
C ARG A 417 15.72 -11.19 43.73
N ALA A 418 14.52 -11.70 43.48
CA ALA A 418 14.22 -13.13 43.55
C ALA A 418 15.05 -13.92 42.53
N SER A 419 15.23 -13.41 41.31
CA SER A 419 16.03 -14.07 40.26
C SER A 419 17.53 -14.15 40.57
N LEU A 420 18.02 -13.30 41.49
CA LEU A 420 19.43 -13.20 41.90
C LEU A 420 19.63 -13.56 43.38
N ALA A 421 18.60 -14.09 44.05
CA ALA A 421 18.63 -14.43 45.47
C ALA A 421 19.72 -15.46 45.77
N GLN A 422 20.45 -15.29 46.87
CA GLN A 422 21.56 -16.18 47.25
C GLN A 422 21.11 -17.63 47.51
N THR A 423 19.81 -17.85 47.72
CA THR A 423 19.20 -19.19 47.85
C THR A 423 19.23 -20.00 46.54
N ILE A 424 19.39 -19.33 45.39
CA ILE A 424 19.47 -19.96 44.08
C ILE A 424 20.94 -20.31 43.77
N PRO A 425 21.24 -21.54 43.27
CA PRO A 425 22.58 -21.92 42.86
C PRO A 425 23.23 -20.90 41.94
N ILE A 426 24.55 -20.70 42.08
CA ILE A 426 25.30 -19.69 41.33
C ILE A 426 25.15 -19.85 39.81
N GLY A 427 25.11 -21.10 39.33
CA GLY A 427 24.88 -21.41 37.91
C GLY A 427 23.53 -20.91 37.42
N GLU A 428 22.45 -21.22 38.14
CA GLU A 428 21.09 -20.80 37.78
C GLU A 428 20.88 -19.28 37.83
N ARG A 429 21.49 -18.59 38.81
CA ARG A 429 21.51 -17.13 38.86
C ARG A 429 22.24 -16.53 37.66
N PHE A 430 23.32 -17.16 37.23
CA PHE A 430 24.07 -16.69 36.07
C PHE A 430 23.31 -16.96 34.77
N ASP A 431 22.63 -18.10 34.63
CA ASP A 431 21.75 -18.39 33.48
C ASP A 431 20.63 -17.34 33.33
N ASN A 432 20.11 -16.82 34.44
CA ASN A 432 19.15 -15.72 34.44
C ASN A 432 19.73 -14.44 33.81
N LEU A 433 21.02 -14.16 34.04
CA LEU A 433 21.72 -13.03 33.41
C LEU A 433 22.02 -13.30 31.93
N VAL A 434 22.38 -14.54 31.58
CA VAL A 434 22.58 -14.95 30.18
C VAL A 434 21.29 -14.72 29.41
N LEU A 435 20.14 -15.15 29.91
CA LEU A 435 18.84 -14.87 29.30
C LEU A 435 18.59 -13.38 29.07
N LEU A 436 18.82 -12.53 30.08
CA LEU A 436 18.64 -11.09 29.92
C LEU A 436 19.60 -10.52 28.86
N SER A 437 20.85 -10.99 28.83
CA SER A 437 21.84 -10.56 27.84
C SER A 437 21.46 -10.97 26.41
N MET A 438 20.88 -12.17 26.21
CA MET A 438 20.36 -12.62 24.92
C MET A 438 19.28 -11.67 24.38
N TRP A 439 18.40 -11.18 25.25
CA TRP A 439 17.36 -10.23 24.85
C TRP A 439 17.92 -8.83 24.51
N LEU A 440 18.88 -8.36 25.30
CA LEU A 440 19.54 -7.07 25.11
C LEU A 440 20.43 -7.03 23.85
N LEU A 441 21.08 -8.16 23.53
CA LEU A 441 22.05 -8.31 22.43
C LEU A 441 21.62 -9.37 21.41
N PRO A 442 20.50 -9.17 20.70
CA PRO A 442 19.91 -10.15 19.79
C PRO A 442 20.81 -10.52 18.60
N ARG A 443 21.77 -9.66 18.23
CA ARG A 443 22.62 -9.83 17.04
C ARG A 443 23.83 -10.72 17.30
N GLU A 444 24.20 -10.91 18.57
CA GLU A 444 25.42 -11.61 18.97
C GLU A 444 25.18 -13.11 19.23
N LEU A 445 23.96 -13.60 18.96
CA LEU A 445 23.56 -14.99 19.18
C LEU A 445 24.14 -15.91 18.11
N SER A 446 25.37 -16.38 18.33
CA SER A 446 26.00 -17.41 17.47
C SER A 446 25.70 -18.85 17.92
N LYS A 447 25.37 -19.05 19.21
CA LYS A 447 25.06 -20.37 19.80
C LYS A 447 23.93 -20.23 20.81
N SER A 448 23.00 -21.19 20.81
CA SER A 448 21.95 -21.24 21.84
C SER A 448 22.55 -21.79 23.14
N PRO A 449 22.51 -21.04 24.26
CA PRO A 449 22.92 -21.60 25.54
C PRO A 449 21.98 -22.74 25.95
N THR A 450 22.55 -23.81 26.51
CA THR A 450 21.78 -24.87 27.17
C THR A 450 21.33 -24.35 28.53
N LEU A 451 20.04 -24.03 28.66
CA LEU A 451 19.45 -23.56 29.91
C LEU A 451 18.98 -24.76 30.73
N GLY A 452 19.44 -24.88 31.98
CA GLY A 452 18.96 -25.91 32.89
C GLY A 452 17.50 -25.69 33.30
N ALA A 453 16.80 -26.74 33.72
CA ALA A 453 15.48 -26.63 34.33
C ALA A 453 15.58 -25.83 35.65
N ALA A 454 14.80 -24.77 35.82
CA ALA A 454 14.81 -23.94 37.03
C ALA A 454 13.59 -24.19 37.91
N SER A 455 13.80 -24.13 39.23
CA SER A 455 12.71 -24.28 40.21
C SER A 455 12.21 -22.97 40.84
N GLN A 456 13.04 -21.92 40.97
CA GLN A 456 12.70 -20.76 41.83
C GLN A 456 12.53 -19.41 41.11
N SER A 457 13.06 -19.23 39.89
CA SER A 457 13.00 -17.97 39.13
C SER A 457 12.04 -18.04 37.92
N GLY A 458 10.88 -18.67 38.11
CA GLY A 458 9.91 -18.95 37.04
C GLY A 458 9.47 -17.70 36.26
N ASP A 459 9.06 -16.64 36.95
CA ASP A 459 8.61 -15.39 36.30
C ASP A 459 9.72 -14.79 35.42
N TRP A 460 10.94 -14.68 35.96
CA TRP A 460 12.08 -14.12 35.23
C TRP A 460 12.35 -14.86 33.91
N ARG A 461 12.48 -16.19 34.00
CA ARG A 461 12.83 -17.02 32.84
C ARG A 461 11.69 -17.08 31.83
N ALA A 462 10.45 -17.24 32.28
CA ALA A 462 9.30 -17.28 31.40
C ALA A 462 9.14 -15.95 30.63
N LEU A 463 9.29 -14.80 31.30
CA LEU A 463 9.13 -13.48 30.67
C LEU A 463 10.21 -13.20 29.62
N ILE A 464 11.48 -13.40 29.98
CA ILE A 464 12.59 -13.11 29.08
C ILE A 464 12.64 -14.14 27.94
N GLY A 465 12.46 -15.43 28.25
CA GLY A 465 12.35 -16.49 27.27
C GLY A 465 11.24 -16.23 26.26
N LEU A 466 10.05 -15.87 26.74
CA LEU A 466 8.91 -15.52 25.89
C LEU A 466 9.21 -14.31 24.98
N ALA A 467 9.91 -13.29 25.47
CA ALA A 467 10.25 -12.13 24.64
C ALA A 467 11.31 -12.44 23.59
N ILE A 468 12.31 -13.26 23.92
CA ILE A 468 13.31 -13.76 22.95
C ILE A 468 12.57 -14.56 21.86
N LEU A 469 11.68 -15.47 22.26
CA LEU A 469 10.87 -16.25 21.32
C LEU A 469 10.01 -15.34 20.44
N ASN A 470 9.24 -14.41 21.00
CA ASN A 470 8.39 -13.52 20.21
C ASN A 470 9.20 -12.67 19.21
N ARG A 471 10.40 -12.22 19.59
CA ARG A 471 11.31 -11.48 18.72
C ARG A 471 11.86 -12.34 17.58
N SER A 472 12.25 -13.58 17.88
CA SER A 472 12.75 -14.53 16.89
C SER A 472 11.66 -14.88 15.87
N LEU A 473 10.44 -15.19 16.34
CA LEU A 473 9.28 -15.47 15.50
C LEU A 473 8.80 -14.25 14.70
N GLY A 474 9.06 -13.02 15.17
CA GLY A 474 8.75 -11.79 14.44
C GLY A 474 9.75 -11.45 13.33
N SER A 475 10.97 -11.99 13.40
CA SER A 475 12.04 -11.68 12.44
C SER A 475 12.07 -12.67 11.26
N SER A 476 11.54 -13.88 11.44
CA SER A 476 11.44 -14.86 10.36
C SER A 476 10.29 -14.50 9.41
N THR A 477 10.63 -14.07 8.19
CA THR A 477 9.64 -13.84 7.12
C THR A 477 9.23 -15.13 6.42
N ALA A 478 9.99 -16.21 6.61
CA ALA A 478 9.67 -17.55 6.14
C ALA A 478 9.14 -18.37 7.32
N VAL A 479 7.82 -18.44 7.42
CA VAL A 479 7.16 -19.36 8.36
C VAL A 479 7.36 -20.76 7.81
N THR A 480 8.44 -21.44 8.23
CA THR A 480 8.50 -22.89 8.16
C THR A 480 7.36 -23.46 9.02
N PRO A 481 6.66 -24.52 8.55
CA PRO A 481 5.54 -25.12 9.28
C PRO A 481 5.95 -25.44 10.73
N ALA A 482 4.99 -25.25 11.65
CA ALA A 482 5.17 -25.29 13.09
C ALA A 482 6.08 -26.46 13.54
N GLN A 483 7.23 -26.12 14.12
CA GLN A 483 8.06 -27.13 14.77
C GLN A 483 7.41 -27.49 16.11
N PRO A 484 7.05 -28.76 16.35
CA PRO A 484 6.44 -29.20 17.61
C PRO A 484 7.31 -28.85 18.83
N ASP A 485 8.64 -28.90 18.67
CA ASP A 485 9.61 -28.52 19.70
C ASP A 485 9.38 -27.08 20.22
N MET A 486 8.98 -26.16 19.33
CA MET A 486 8.70 -24.78 19.72
C MET A 486 7.45 -24.69 20.60
N GLN A 487 6.42 -25.50 20.31
CA GLN A 487 5.19 -25.53 21.12
C GLN A 487 5.50 -26.01 22.53
N ASP A 488 6.33 -27.05 22.68
CA ASP A 488 6.70 -27.58 23.99
C ASP A 488 7.52 -26.58 24.81
N VAL A 489 8.44 -25.85 24.16
CA VAL A 489 9.18 -24.76 24.83
C VAL A 489 8.22 -23.66 25.30
N VAL A 490 7.30 -23.20 24.47
CA VAL A 490 6.34 -22.15 24.87
C VAL A 490 5.41 -22.65 25.98
N ARG A 491 4.93 -23.89 25.91
CA ARG A 491 4.12 -24.52 26.97
C ARG A 491 4.89 -24.63 28.27
N SER A 492 6.18 -24.94 28.23
CA SER A 492 7.02 -24.98 29.43
C SER A 492 7.13 -23.59 30.08
N PHE A 493 7.30 -22.52 29.29
CA PHE A 493 7.27 -21.15 29.79
C PHE A 493 5.90 -20.75 30.32
N TRP A 494 4.84 -21.20 29.67
CA TRP A 494 3.47 -20.96 30.13
C TRP A 494 3.18 -21.63 31.46
N LEU A 495 3.50 -22.92 31.62
CA LEU A 495 3.35 -23.64 32.87
C LEU A 495 4.21 -23.02 33.96
N SER A 496 5.48 -22.72 33.67
CA SER A 496 6.36 -22.04 34.60
C SER A 496 5.80 -20.68 35.05
N TRP A 497 5.25 -19.87 34.14
CA TRP A 497 4.60 -18.60 34.47
C TRP A 497 3.29 -18.79 35.24
N LYS A 498 2.46 -19.75 34.85
CA LYS A 498 1.16 -19.99 35.48
C LYS A 498 1.33 -20.49 36.92
N ASP A 499 2.26 -21.41 37.15
CA ASP A 499 2.43 -22.11 38.42
C ASP A 499 3.27 -21.30 39.44
N SER A 500 4.12 -20.38 38.96
CA SER A 500 4.90 -19.49 39.83
C SER A 500 4.08 -18.35 40.46
N ALA A 501 2.76 -18.31 40.22
CA ALA A 501 1.82 -17.27 40.67
C ALA A 501 1.55 -17.30 42.19
N ARG A 502 2.60 -17.27 43.03
CA ARG A 502 2.50 -17.27 44.50
C ARG A 502 2.21 -15.88 45.10
N GLY A 503 1.96 -14.84 44.30
CA GLY A 503 1.66 -13.49 44.78
C GLY A 503 0.84 -12.62 43.83
N ASP A 504 0.38 -11.47 44.32
CA ASP A 504 -0.46 -10.50 43.59
C ASP A 504 0.30 -9.85 42.43
N ARG A 505 0.28 -10.52 41.27
CA ARG A 505 0.80 -9.95 40.02
C ARG A 505 -0.08 -8.76 39.58
N PRO A 506 0.50 -7.60 39.26
CA PRO A 506 -0.28 -6.49 38.73
C PRO A 506 -1.01 -6.86 37.43
N ARG A 507 -2.28 -6.45 37.29
CA ARG A 507 -3.11 -6.78 36.12
C ARG A 507 -2.48 -6.36 34.79
N GLY A 508 -1.79 -5.21 34.77
CA GLY A 508 -1.07 -4.73 33.60
C GLY A 508 0.04 -5.68 33.13
N VAL A 509 0.70 -6.37 34.06
CA VAL A 509 1.70 -7.42 33.76
C VAL A 509 1.00 -8.65 33.22
N ILE A 510 -0.04 -9.14 33.89
CA ILE A 510 -0.82 -10.32 33.43
C ILE A 510 -1.27 -10.14 31.98
N ARG A 511 -1.82 -8.96 31.65
CA ARG A 511 -2.23 -8.60 30.28
C ARG A 511 -1.06 -8.61 29.32
N ALA A 512 0.01 -7.86 29.62
CA ALA A 512 1.17 -7.72 28.74
C ALA A 512 1.80 -9.08 28.38
N VAL A 513 1.91 -9.97 29.37
CA VAL A 513 2.51 -11.29 29.23
C VAL A 513 1.60 -12.22 28.45
N THR A 514 0.32 -12.26 28.81
CA THR A 514 -0.64 -13.15 28.13
C THR A 514 -0.90 -12.71 26.69
N ILE A 515 -0.86 -11.41 26.38
CA ILE A 515 -0.87 -10.90 25.00
C ILE A 515 0.25 -11.55 24.19
N VAL A 516 1.47 -11.63 24.72
CA VAL A 516 2.59 -12.22 24.00
C VAL A 516 2.44 -13.74 23.90
N PHE A 517 1.97 -14.43 24.94
CA PHE A 517 1.66 -15.86 24.83
C PHE A 517 0.60 -16.14 23.77
N LEU A 518 -0.47 -15.35 23.70
CA LEU A 518 -1.49 -15.46 22.65
C LEU A 518 -0.86 -15.22 21.26
N GLN A 519 -0.04 -14.18 21.09
CA GLN A 519 0.65 -13.90 19.83
C GLN A 519 1.56 -15.06 19.40
N VAL A 520 2.31 -15.63 20.35
CA VAL A 520 3.20 -16.76 20.08
C VAL A 520 2.38 -18.00 19.75
N ALA A 521 1.34 -18.32 20.53
CA ALA A 521 0.42 -19.43 20.28
C ALA A 521 -0.22 -19.35 18.87
N ILE A 522 -0.60 -18.15 18.43
CA ILE A 522 -1.11 -17.91 17.07
C ILE A 522 -0.03 -18.23 16.03
N LYS A 523 1.19 -17.73 16.22
CA LYS A 523 2.31 -17.94 15.28
C LYS A 523 2.75 -19.41 15.19
N VAL A 524 2.64 -20.17 16.27
CA VAL A 524 2.97 -21.60 16.32
C VAL A 524 1.76 -22.52 16.15
N GLU A 525 0.58 -21.93 15.89
CA GLU A 525 -0.72 -22.62 15.75
C GLU A 525 -1.08 -23.56 16.93
N ASP A 526 -0.70 -23.20 18.16
CA ASP A 526 -0.98 -23.96 19.37
C ASP A 526 -2.33 -23.56 20.00
N GLY A 527 -3.40 -24.19 19.51
CA GLY A 527 -4.78 -23.98 20.00
C GLY A 527 -4.97 -24.24 21.50
N PRO A 528 -4.50 -25.37 22.06
CA PRO A 528 -4.59 -25.64 23.50
C PRO A 528 -3.95 -24.56 24.39
N LEU A 529 -2.79 -24.04 24.00
CA LEU A 529 -2.15 -22.93 24.71
C LEU A 529 -3.00 -21.65 24.60
N PHE A 530 -3.52 -21.33 23.42
CA PHE A 530 -4.40 -20.18 23.21
C PHE A 530 -5.63 -20.25 24.11
N ASP A 531 -6.31 -21.39 24.18
CA ASP A 531 -7.47 -21.61 25.05
C ASP A 531 -7.07 -21.51 26.53
N GLY A 532 -5.94 -22.10 26.93
CA GLY A 532 -5.41 -21.99 28.29
C GLY A 532 -5.11 -20.55 28.71
N CYS A 533 -4.60 -19.72 27.80
CA CYS A 533 -4.39 -18.29 28.03
C CYS A 533 -5.72 -17.54 28.19
N MET A 534 -6.74 -17.87 27.39
CA MET A 534 -8.08 -17.26 27.48
C MET A 534 -8.77 -17.59 28.81
N ASP A 535 -8.69 -18.84 29.24
CA ASP A 535 -9.26 -19.30 30.51
C ASP A 535 -8.52 -18.66 31.69
N TYR A 536 -7.19 -18.55 31.60
CA TYR A 536 -6.38 -17.83 32.60
C TYR A 536 -6.77 -16.36 32.72
N LEU A 537 -6.88 -15.62 31.61
CA LEU A 537 -7.31 -14.21 31.62
C LEU A 537 -8.68 -14.02 32.28
N THR A 538 -9.58 -14.97 32.05
CA THR A 538 -10.93 -14.96 32.62
C THR A 538 -10.89 -15.21 34.13
N SER A 539 -10.14 -16.24 34.56
CA SER A 539 -9.96 -16.56 35.99
C SER A 539 -9.34 -15.41 36.79
N GLN A 540 -8.41 -14.67 36.17
CA GLN A 540 -7.70 -13.55 36.79
C GLN A 540 -8.46 -12.22 36.68
N GLN A 541 -9.67 -12.22 36.09
CA GLN A 541 -10.45 -10.99 35.78
C GLN A 541 -9.61 -9.94 35.03
N ALA A 542 -8.64 -10.38 34.22
CA ALA A 542 -7.68 -9.51 33.54
C ALA A 542 -8.35 -8.66 32.45
N TRP A 543 -9.56 -9.00 32.06
CA TRP A 543 -10.35 -8.26 31.10
C TRP A 543 -10.82 -6.87 31.63
N ASN A 544 -11.01 -6.73 32.95
CA ASN A 544 -11.60 -5.52 33.54
C ASN A 544 -10.60 -4.34 33.60
N ALA A 545 -10.71 -3.38 32.68
CA ALA A 545 -9.94 -2.14 32.73
C ALA A 545 -10.60 -1.12 33.67
N ARG A 546 -9.80 -0.44 34.50
CA ARG A 546 -10.23 0.82 35.13
C ARG A 546 -10.44 1.90 34.05
N GLU A 547 -11.14 2.98 34.38
CA GLU A 547 -11.35 4.12 33.45
C GLU A 547 -10.04 4.82 33.04
N ASP A 548 -8.91 4.39 33.59
CA ASP A 548 -7.56 4.77 33.19
C ASP A 548 -7.30 4.42 31.71
N GLY A 549 -6.87 5.42 30.94
CA GLY A 549 -6.64 5.29 29.49
C GLY A 549 -5.61 4.20 29.12
N HIS A 550 -4.64 3.92 29.98
CA HIS A 550 -3.59 2.91 29.72
C HIS A 550 -4.07 1.48 29.87
N GLU A 551 -4.88 1.20 30.88
CA GLU A 551 -5.48 -0.13 31.06
C GLU A 551 -6.44 -0.44 29.92
N THR A 552 -7.27 0.53 29.53
CA THR A 552 -8.17 0.42 28.38
C THR A 552 -7.39 0.09 27.10
N ALA A 553 -6.24 0.74 26.87
CA ALA A 553 -5.40 0.47 25.70
C ALA A 553 -4.79 -0.95 25.71
N GLN A 554 -4.39 -1.47 26.86
CA GLN A 554 -3.91 -2.87 26.96
C GLN A 554 -5.03 -3.88 26.69
N VAL A 555 -6.23 -3.64 27.22
CA VAL A 555 -7.40 -4.50 26.97
C VAL A 555 -7.81 -4.45 25.50
N GLU A 556 -7.74 -3.29 24.84
CA GLU A 556 -7.88 -3.20 23.37
C GLU A 556 -6.85 -4.04 22.62
N GLN A 557 -5.57 -3.98 23.02
CA GLN A 557 -4.51 -4.78 22.41
C GLN A 557 -4.77 -6.28 22.62
N LEU A 558 -5.25 -6.66 23.80
CA LEU A 558 -5.64 -8.02 24.12
C LEU A 558 -6.77 -8.49 23.20
N PHE A 559 -7.87 -7.76 23.10
CA PHE A 559 -8.97 -8.07 22.18
C PHE A 559 -8.53 -8.13 20.72
N GLY A 560 -7.63 -7.25 20.30
CA GLY A 560 -7.04 -7.32 18.96
C GLY A 560 -6.25 -8.60 18.72
N THR A 561 -5.48 -9.05 19.72
CA THR A 561 -4.71 -10.30 19.64
C THR A 561 -5.63 -11.52 19.63
N VAL A 562 -6.69 -11.51 20.44
CA VAL A 562 -7.70 -12.58 20.42
C VAL A 562 -8.38 -12.65 19.05
N ALA A 563 -8.71 -11.50 18.45
CA ALA A 563 -9.27 -11.45 17.10
C ALA A 563 -8.32 -12.04 16.05
N ASP A 564 -7.02 -11.76 16.13
CA ASP A 564 -6.01 -12.39 15.27
C ASP A 564 -6.05 -13.94 15.46
N GLY A 565 -6.19 -14.42 16.70
CA GLY A 565 -6.31 -15.85 16.99
C GLY A 565 -7.60 -16.50 16.50
N LEU A 566 -8.75 -15.80 16.57
CA LEU A 566 -10.01 -16.29 16.00
C LEU A 566 -9.91 -16.51 14.50
N SER A 567 -9.15 -15.68 13.79
CA SER A 567 -8.94 -15.87 12.35
C SER A 567 -8.09 -17.11 12.02
N THR A 568 -7.24 -17.52 12.97
CA THR A 568 -6.34 -18.68 12.85
C THR A 568 -7.05 -19.97 13.27
N PHE A 569 -7.80 -19.94 14.38
CA PHE A 569 -8.47 -21.11 14.99
C PHE A 569 -9.99 -21.11 14.76
N LYS A 570 -10.41 -21.06 13.49
CA LYS A 570 -11.76 -20.71 13.01
C LYS A 570 -12.96 -21.39 13.71
N ASP A 571 -12.79 -22.57 14.31
CA ASP A 571 -13.93 -23.40 14.77
C ASP A 571 -14.14 -23.47 16.29
N ARG A 572 -13.21 -23.00 17.13
CA ARG A 572 -13.23 -23.35 18.57
C ARG A 572 -13.48 -22.20 19.55
N THR A 573 -13.03 -20.98 19.25
CA THR A 573 -12.88 -19.98 20.33
C THR A 573 -13.81 -18.77 20.22
N TRP A 574 -14.48 -18.56 19.07
CA TRP A 574 -15.33 -17.37 18.89
C TRP A 574 -16.57 -17.34 19.78
N MET A 575 -17.11 -18.51 20.19
CA MET A 575 -18.26 -18.61 21.09
C MET A 575 -18.00 -18.04 22.50
N LYS A 576 -16.74 -17.98 22.95
CA LYS A 576 -16.37 -17.42 24.26
C LYS A 576 -16.33 -15.88 24.27
N LEU A 577 -16.12 -15.25 23.10
CA LEU A 577 -15.90 -13.80 23.01
C LEU A 577 -17.16 -12.95 23.32
N PRO A 578 -18.37 -13.32 22.87
CA PRO A 578 -19.62 -12.64 23.23
C PRO A 578 -19.89 -12.64 24.74
N SER A 579 -19.71 -13.77 25.42
CA SER A 579 -19.87 -13.84 26.87
C SER A 579 -18.88 -12.93 27.60
N LEU A 580 -17.63 -12.86 27.11
CA LEU A 580 -16.64 -11.93 27.66
C LEU A 580 -17.06 -10.47 27.44
N LEU A 581 -17.48 -10.10 26.22
CA LEU A 581 -17.93 -8.74 25.91
C LEU A 581 -19.20 -8.33 26.66
N GLY A 582 -20.12 -9.28 26.92
CA GLY A 582 -21.35 -9.04 27.67
C GLY A 582 -21.10 -8.76 29.15
N ASN A 583 -20.17 -9.49 29.76
CA ASN A 583 -19.85 -9.36 31.19
C ASN A 583 -18.97 -8.14 31.53
N MET A 584 -18.34 -7.55 30.51
CA MET A 584 -17.23 -6.60 30.67
C MET A 584 -17.62 -5.12 30.70
N SER A 585 -18.74 -4.74 30.09
CA SER A 585 -18.99 -3.34 29.76
C SER A 585 -20.19 -2.76 30.49
N HIS A 586 -19.93 -2.10 31.62
CA HIS A 586 -20.85 -1.05 32.11
C HIS A 586 -20.72 0.24 31.26
N ASN A 587 -19.58 0.45 30.57
CA ASN A 587 -19.32 1.64 29.76
C ASN A 587 -19.39 1.34 28.24
N SER A 588 -20.36 1.95 27.56
CA SER A 588 -20.61 1.80 26.12
C SER A 588 -19.47 2.29 25.22
N SER A 589 -18.69 3.27 25.70
CA SER A 589 -17.56 3.84 24.94
C SER A 589 -16.38 2.86 24.85
N GLN A 590 -16.04 2.18 25.95
CA GLN A 590 -15.00 1.15 25.99
C GLN A 590 -15.39 -0.06 25.13
N GLN A 591 -16.63 -0.53 25.25
CA GLN A 591 -17.16 -1.62 24.42
C GLN A 591 -17.04 -1.29 22.93
N THR A 592 -17.38 -0.06 22.54
CA THR A 592 -17.22 0.42 21.16
C THR A 592 -15.76 0.36 20.70
N ARG A 593 -14.80 0.76 21.55
CA ARG A 593 -13.36 0.71 21.23
C ARG A 593 -12.86 -0.72 21.08
N TYR A 594 -13.27 -1.63 21.98
CA TYR A 594 -12.92 -3.06 21.92
C TYR A 594 -13.48 -3.72 20.65
N LEU A 595 -14.77 -3.55 20.38
CA LEU A 595 -15.42 -4.07 19.17
C LEU A 595 -14.76 -3.52 17.91
N ARG A 596 -14.47 -2.22 17.85
CA ARG A 596 -13.77 -1.61 16.70
C ARG A 596 -12.41 -2.27 16.47
N ARG A 597 -11.66 -2.55 17.54
CA ARG A 597 -10.35 -3.19 17.46
C ARG A 597 -10.46 -4.64 16.97
N ILE A 598 -11.44 -5.39 17.48
CA ILE A 598 -11.74 -6.76 17.02
C ILE A 598 -12.10 -6.76 15.54
N PHE A 599 -13.05 -5.92 15.13
CA PHE A 599 -13.49 -5.84 13.74
C PHE A 599 -12.39 -5.39 12.79
N LEU A 600 -11.54 -4.44 13.20
CA LEU A 600 -10.40 -4.02 12.38
C LEU A 600 -9.43 -5.18 12.12
N ARG A 601 -9.18 -6.03 13.13
CA ARG A 601 -8.31 -7.19 13.02
C ARG A 601 -8.95 -8.30 12.19
N LEU A 602 -10.17 -8.73 12.55
CA LEU A 602 -10.90 -9.76 11.81
C LEU A 602 -11.07 -9.38 10.34
N ALA A 603 -11.52 -8.16 10.05
CA ALA A 603 -11.77 -7.74 8.67
C ALA A 603 -10.48 -7.65 7.82
N GLY A 604 -9.32 -7.44 8.46
CA GLY A 604 -8.02 -7.49 7.81
C GLY A 604 -7.59 -8.91 7.39
N HIS A 605 -8.05 -9.93 8.11
CA HIS A 605 -7.77 -11.33 7.82
C HIS A 605 -8.87 -11.99 6.97
N ASP A 606 -10.13 -11.88 7.39
CA ASP A 606 -11.30 -12.48 6.77
C ASP A 606 -12.54 -11.60 7.00
N ALA A 607 -12.98 -10.92 5.94
CA ALA A 607 -14.14 -10.02 6.01
C ALA A 607 -15.47 -10.76 6.22
N GLU A 608 -15.58 -12.02 5.80
CA GLU A 608 -16.78 -12.82 6.04
C GLU A 608 -16.86 -13.20 7.51
N LEU A 609 -15.76 -13.67 8.10
CA LEU A 609 -15.69 -13.96 9.53
C LEU A 609 -16.02 -12.72 10.37
N ALA A 610 -15.49 -11.55 9.99
CA ALA A 610 -15.80 -10.29 10.66
C ALA A 610 -17.29 -9.93 10.60
N HIS A 611 -17.93 -10.16 9.45
CA HIS A 611 -19.36 -9.92 9.27
C HIS A 611 -20.22 -10.94 10.03
N GLN A 612 -19.84 -12.21 10.04
CA GLN A 612 -20.50 -13.25 10.85
C GLN A 612 -20.39 -12.93 12.34
N PHE A 613 -19.22 -12.50 12.80
CA PHE A 613 -19.03 -12.05 14.18
C PHE A 613 -19.91 -10.84 14.51
N TYR A 614 -20.06 -9.88 13.58
CA TYR A 614 -20.99 -8.76 13.74
C TYR A 614 -22.44 -9.23 13.91
N LEU A 615 -22.92 -10.11 13.02
CA LEU A 615 -24.28 -10.66 13.12
C LEU A 615 -24.49 -11.44 14.42
N HIS A 616 -23.48 -12.16 14.86
CA HIS A 616 -23.50 -12.91 16.11
C HIS A 616 -23.57 -12.00 17.34
N CYS A 617 -22.84 -10.87 17.35
CA CYS A 617 -23.01 -9.86 18.41
C CYS A 617 -24.46 -9.35 18.46
N LEU A 618 -25.06 -9.06 17.31
CA LEU A 618 -26.46 -8.60 17.24
C LEU A 618 -27.45 -9.67 17.74
N SER A 619 -27.26 -10.94 17.39
CA SER A 619 -28.17 -12.02 17.80
C SER A 619 -28.12 -12.29 19.31
N HIS A 620 -27.01 -11.96 19.97
CA HIS A 620 -26.83 -12.10 21.42
C HIS A 620 -27.13 -10.80 22.19
N GLY A 621 -27.72 -9.80 21.53
CA GLY A 621 -28.08 -8.53 22.18
C GLY A 621 -26.90 -7.65 22.56
N ILE A 622 -25.69 -7.90 22.04
CA ILE A 622 -24.52 -7.07 22.29
C ILE A 622 -24.63 -5.81 21.42
N PRO A 623 -24.74 -4.61 22.01
CA PRO A 623 -24.93 -3.39 21.24
C PRO A 623 -23.64 -3.05 20.47
N VAL A 624 -23.66 -3.28 19.15
CA VAL A 624 -22.57 -2.87 18.27
C VAL A 624 -22.78 -1.44 17.82
N SER A 625 -21.97 -0.52 18.34
CA SER A 625 -21.92 0.84 17.80
C SER A 625 -21.57 0.81 16.31
N LEU A 626 -22.29 1.59 15.53
CA LEU A 626 -22.08 1.64 14.09
C LEU A 626 -20.72 2.21 13.70
N GLU A 627 -20.08 2.99 14.56
CA GLU A 627 -18.69 3.40 14.37
C GLU A 627 -17.73 2.21 14.42
N ALA A 628 -17.97 1.25 15.33
CA ALA A 628 -17.16 0.04 15.42
C ALA A 628 -17.30 -0.86 14.19
N SER A 629 -18.46 -0.83 13.51
CA SER A 629 -18.73 -1.63 12.31
C SER A 629 -18.06 -1.10 11.03
N VAL A 630 -17.56 0.14 11.01
CA VAL A 630 -16.99 0.77 9.80
C VAL A 630 -15.88 -0.05 9.13
N PRO A 631 -14.89 -0.62 9.85
CA PRO A 631 -13.84 -1.44 9.23
C PRO A 631 -14.39 -2.67 8.49
N ILE A 632 -15.43 -3.31 9.03
CA ILE A 632 -16.11 -4.44 8.38
C ILE A 632 -16.77 -3.98 7.09
N ILE A 633 -17.57 -2.91 7.16
CA ILE A 633 -18.30 -2.38 6.02
C ILE A 633 -17.31 -1.99 4.91
N GLN A 634 -16.19 -1.35 5.26
CA GLN A 634 -15.15 -1.01 4.31
C GLN A 634 -14.56 -2.25 3.63
N CYS A 635 -14.27 -3.31 4.38
CA CYS A 635 -13.76 -4.56 3.82
C CYS A 635 -14.79 -5.25 2.90
N LEU A 636 -16.06 -5.32 3.30
CA LEU A 636 -17.16 -5.83 2.46
C LEU A 636 -17.31 -5.02 1.17
N VAL A 637 -17.15 -3.69 1.25
CA VAL A 637 -17.12 -2.79 0.08
C VAL A 637 -15.94 -3.09 -0.84
N PHE A 638 -14.74 -3.29 -0.29
CA PHE A 638 -13.56 -3.64 -1.09
C PHE A 638 -13.71 -4.99 -1.79
N GLN A 639 -14.39 -5.95 -1.15
CA GLN A 639 -14.76 -7.24 -1.72
C GLN A 639 -16.01 -7.17 -2.63
N GLN A 640 -16.64 -6.00 -2.77
CA GLN A 640 -17.84 -5.76 -3.58
C GLN A 640 -19.05 -6.63 -3.21
N ARG A 641 -19.17 -6.99 -1.93
CA ARG A 641 -20.30 -7.78 -1.43
C ARG A 641 -21.50 -6.89 -1.10
N TRP A 642 -22.12 -6.39 -2.17
CA TRP A 642 -23.10 -5.33 -2.06
C TRP A 642 -24.37 -5.70 -1.28
N SER A 643 -24.76 -6.98 -1.28
CA SER A 643 -25.89 -7.51 -0.52
C SER A 643 -25.78 -7.21 0.96
N GLU A 644 -24.60 -7.33 1.55
CA GLU A 644 -24.38 -7.09 2.97
C GLU A 644 -24.12 -5.60 3.27
N VAL A 645 -23.57 -4.85 2.31
CA VAL A 645 -23.30 -3.40 2.47
C VAL A 645 -24.58 -2.56 2.47
N ILE A 646 -25.58 -2.93 1.64
CA ILE A 646 -26.81 -2.14 1.47
C ILE A 646 -27.57 -1.91 2.79
N PRO A 647 -27.80 -2.93 3.65
CA PRO A 647 -28.43 -2.73 4.96
C PRO A 647 -27.76 -1.63 5.80
N PHE A 648 -26.42 -1.56 5.82
CA PHE A 648 -25.69 -0.52 6.57
C PHE A 648 -25.91 0.89 6.00
N LEU A 649 -26.06 1.03 4.68
CA LEU A 649 -26.37 2.33 4.06
C LEU A 649 -27.78 2.80 4.41
N GLN A 650 -28.71 1.86 4.59
CA GLN A 650 -30.11 2.13 4.92
C GLN A 650 -30.31 2.41 6.41
N ASP A 651 -29.42 1.90 7.28
CA ASP A 651 -29.49 2.18 8.72
C ASP A 651 -29.35 3.68 8.99
N ARG A 652 -30.34 4.25 9.70
CA ARG A 652 -30.40 5.66 10.08
C ARG A 652 -29.59 5.98 11.33
N ARG A 653 -29.22 4.96 12.11
CA ARG A 653 -28.40 5.11 13.31
C ARG A 653 -26.94 5.36 12.95
N LEU A 654 -26.52 5.14 11.70
CA LEU A 654 -25.14 5.31 11.26
C LEU A 654 -24.79 6.80 11.35
N ASN A 655 -23.83 7.15 12.20
CA ASN A 655 -23.45 8.54 12.37
C ASN A 655 -22.95 9.13 11.02
N ARG A 656 -23.08 10.44 10.86
CA ARG A 656 -22.78 11.12 9.60
C ARG A 656 -21.34 10.87 9.12
N GLY A 657 -20.36 10.84 10.04
CA GLY A 657 -18.95 10.62 9.73
C GLY A 657 -18.66 9.20 9.22
N ALA A 658 -19.25 8.19 9.85
CA ALA A 658 -19.17 6.78 9.45
C ALA A 658 -19.84 6.57 8.08
N LEU A 659 -21.02 7.18 7.86
CA LEU A 659 -21.70 7.13 6.56
C LEU A 659 -20.84 7.71 5.45
N GLU A 660 -20.22 8.86 5.70
CA GLU A 660 -19.30 9.48 4.76
C GLU A 660 -18.11 8.56 4.44
N GLN A 661 -17.49 7.94 5.45
CA GLN A 661 -16.37 7.00 5.25
C GLN A 661 -16.79 5.77 4.42
N VAL A 662 -17.99 5.23 4.67
CA VAL A 662 -18.52 4.09 3.90
C VAL A 662 -18.81 4.51 2.45
N VAL A 663 -19.49 5.63 2.23
CA VAL A 663 -19.76 6.16 0.89
C VAL A 663 -18.46 6.48 0.15
N GLU A 664 -17.45 7.01 0.85
CA GLU A 664 -16.12 7.25 0.30
C GLU A 664 -15.46 5.96 -0.20
N ALA A 665 -15.50 4.89 0.61
CA ALA A 665 -14.98 3.59 0.22
C ALA A 665 -15.71 3.05 -1.02
N ILE A 666 -17.06 3.13 -1.03
CA ILE A 666 -17.87 2.64 -2.15
C ILE A 666 -17.54 3.40 -3.44
N LEU A 667 -17.56 4.73 -3.40
CA LEU A 667 -17.26 5.55 -4.56
C LEU A 667 -15.81 5.36 -5.04
N SER A 668 -14.88 5.11 -4.11
CA SER A 668 -13.49 4.79 -4.41
C SER A 668 -13.35 3.44 -5.12
N VAL A 669 -14.12 2.43 -4.73
CA VAL A 669 -14.22 1.14 -5.43
C VAL A 669 -14.78 1.33 -6.83
N PHE A 670 -15.91 2.04 -7.01
CA PHE A 670 -16.47 2.32 -8.35
C PHE A 670 -15.48 3.07 -9.25
N ARG A 671 -14.79 4.07 -8.70
CA ARG A 671 -13.77 4.85 -9.42
C ARG A 671 -12.56 3.99 -9.79
N GLY A 672 -12.00 3.26 -8.83
CA GLY A 672 -10.83 2.41 -9.00
C GLY A 672 -11.13 1.27 -9.96
N ALA A 673 -12.28 0.62 -9.78
CA ALA A 673 -12.79 -0.45 -10.62
C ALA A 673 -13.41 0.03 -11.94
N ARG A 674 -13.46 1.34 -12.21
CA ARG A 674 -14.05 1.98 -13.40
C ARG A 674 -15.36 1.33 -13.89
N GLN A 675 -16.19 0.89 -12.97
CA GLN A 675 -17.42 0.18 -13.32
C GLN A 675 -18.37 1.15 -14.03
N GLU A 676 -18.89 0.76 -15.20
CA GLU A 676 -19.78 1.61 -16.00
C GLU A 676 -21.25 1.45 -15.61
N SER A 677 -21.60 0.39 -14.88
CA SER A 677 -22.94 0.07 -14.37
C SER A 677 -22.84 -0.81 -13.13
N THR A 678 -23.90 -0.86 -12.34
CA THR A 678 -24.10 -1.75 -11.19
C THR A 678 -25.55 -2.22 -11.14
N THR A 679 -25.93 -3.00 -10.13
CA THR A 679 -27.33 -3.38 -9.91
C THR A 679 -28.15 -2.13 -9.55
N PRO A 680 -29.41 -2.03 -10.00
CA PRO A 680 -30.25 -0.86 -9.70
C PRO A 680 -30.42 -0.59 -8.19
N ILE A 681 -30.36 -1.64 -7.37
CA ILE A 681 -30.50 -1.58 -5.90
C ILE A 681 -29.28 -0.89 -5.28
N VAL A 682 -28.07 -1.23 -5.72
CA VAL A 682 -26.82 -0.59 -5.23
C VAL A 682 -26.77 0.87 -5.64
N ALA A 683 -27.10 1.17 -6.90
CA ALA A 683 -27.15 2.54 -7.39
C ALA A 683 -28.14 3.41 -6.59
N GLU A 684 -29.27 2.83 -6.21
CA GLU A 684 -30.29 3.50 -5.40
C GLU A 684 -29.83 3.75 -3.96
N ALA A 685 -29.36 2.70 -3.27
CA ALA A 685 -28.89 2.80 -1.89
C ALA A 685 -27.74 3.82 -1.74
N VAL A 686 -26.77 3.81 -2.66
CA VAL A 686 -25.67 4.79 -2.65
C VAL A 686 -26.19 6.19 -3.00
N GLY A 687 -27.14 6.31 -3.92
CA GLY A 687 -27.78 7.57 -4.28
C GLY A 687 -28.52 8.22 -3.10
N ASP A 688 -29.22 7.41 -2.31
CA ASP A 688 -29.94 7.86 -1.12
C ASP A 688 -29.00 8.20 0.02
N ALA A 689 -27.94 7.42 0.23
CA ALA A 689 -26.89 7.75 1.20
C ALA A 689 -26.20 9.09 0.86
N LEU A 690 -25.89 9.32 -0.41
CA LEU A 690 -25.33 10.58 -0.90
C LEU A 690 -26.29 11.75 -0.70
N ARG A 691 -27.59 11.55 -0.96
CA ARG A 691 -28.63 12.55 -0.72
C ARG A 691 -28.73 12.88 0.78
N ARG A 692 -28.71 11.86 1.64
CA ARG A 692 -28.77 12.01 3.11
C ARG A 692 -27.58 12.80 3.65
N LEU A 693 -26.37 12.53 3.14
CA LEU A 693 -25.14 13.23 3.56
C LEU A 693 -25.10 14.69 3.11
N TYR A 694 -25.45 14.95 1.84
CA TYR A 694 -25.10 16.20 1.16
C TYR A 694 -26.30 16.99 0.64
N SER A 695 -27.50 16.76 1.20
CA SER A 695 -28.68 17.58 0.92
C SER A 695 -28.52 19.01 1.44
N THR A 696 -27.94 19.18 2.62
CA THR A 696 -27.78 20.47 3.31
C THR A 696 -26.33 20.93 3.42
N THR A 697 -25.38 20.16 2.91
CA THR A 697 -23.94 20.42 3.11
C THR A 697 -23.13 20.20 1.85
N TYR A 698 -21.93 20.78 1.81
CA TYR A 698 -21.03 20.66 0.68
C TYR A 698 -20.36 19.28 0.63
N ILE A 699 -20.03 18.83 -0.58
CA ILE A 699 -19.26 17.60 -0.80
C ILE A 699 -17.78 17.91 -0.58
N PRO A 700 -17.10 17.18 0.33
CA PRO A 700 -15.66 17.31 0.55
C PRO A 700 -14.86 17.14 -0.73
N ASP A 701 -13.75 17.87 -0.87
CA ASP A 701 -12.92 17.86 -2.08
C ASP A 701 -12.46 16.46 -2.49
N ARG A 702 -12.11 15.62 -1.50
CA ARG A 702 -11.72 14.22 -1.71
C ARG A 702 -12.80 13.38 -2.41
N LEU A 703 -14.08 13.73 -2.22
CA LEU A 703 -15.24 13.02 -2.78
C LEU A 703 -15.77 13.62 -4.09
N LYS A 704 -15.36 14.84 -4.47
CA LYS A 704 -15.86 15.50 -5.68
C LYS A 704 -15.70 14.64 -6.93
N TYR A 705 -14.50 14.08 -7.15
CA TYR A 705 -14.24 13.27 -8.34
C TYR A 705 -14.89 11.87 -8.29
N PRO A 706 -14.79 11.10 -7.18
CA PRO A 706 -15.54 9.85 -7.03
C PRO A 706 -17.05 10.01 -7.27
N ALA A 707 -17.68 11.03 -6.70
CA ALA A 707 -19.09 11.32 -6.92
C ALA A 707 -19.41 11.64 -8.39
N ARG A 708 -18.62 12.52 -9.04
CA ARG A 708 -18.74 12.81 -10.49
C ARG A 708 -18.62 11.54 -11.34
N PHE A 709 -17.78 10.59 -10.95
CA PHE A 709 -17.63 9.32 -11.68
C PHE A 709 -18.87 8.43 -11.54
N PHE A 710 -19.54 8.48 -10.39
CA PHE A 710 -20.67 7.61 -10.07
C PHE A 710 -22.00 8.03 -10.73
N PHE A 711 -22.23 9.32 -11.02
CA PHE A 711 -23.46 9.76 -11.71
C PHE A 711 -23.75 9.02 -13.04
N PRO A 712 -22.79 8.88 -13.98
CA PRO A 712 -22.99 8.03 -15.16
C PRO A 712 -23.37 6.59 -14.82
N VAL A 713 -22.81 6.02 -13.75
CA VAL A 713 -23.08 4.65 -13.28
C VAL A 713 -24.52 4.51 -12.80
N MET A 714 -25.04 5.49 -12.06
CA MET A 714 -26.45 5.50 -11.67
C MET A 714 -27.38 5.52 -12.89
N ILE A 715 -27.07 6.36 -13.90
CA ILE A 715 -27.86 6.49 -15.12
C ILE A 715 -27.87 5.19 -15.93
N THR A 716 -26.71 4.55 -16.11
CA THR A 716 -26.60 3.28 -16.83
C THR A 716 -27.25 2.11 -16.09
N SER A 717 -27.35 2.19 -14.77
CA SER A 717 -28.02 1.22 -13.89
C SER A 717 -29.52 1.45 -13.76
N GLY A 718 -30.11 2.36 -14.56
CA GLY A 718 -31.55 2.62 -14.59
C GLY A 718 -32.05 3.68 -13.60
N ARG A 719 -31.21 4.17 -12.68
CA ARG A 719 -31.56 5.21 -11.69
C ARG A 719 -31.31 6.62 -12.22
N SER A 720 -31.75 6.89 -13.45
CA SER A 720 -31.49 8.17 -14.14
C SER A 720 -32.15 9.37 -13.45
N GLN A 721 -33.40 9.22 -13.00
CA GLN A 721 -34.13 10.31 -12.35
C GLN A 721 -33.51 10.70 -11.00
N GLN A 722 -33.21 9.72 -10.16
CA GLN A 722 -32.55 9.92 -8.87
C GLN A 722 -31.17 10.58 -9.04
N ALA A 723 -30.39 10.16 -10.05
CA ALA A 723 -29.10 10.77 -10.38
C ALA A 723 -29.25 12.26 -10.74
N ILE A 724 -30.26 12.64 -11.51
CA ILE A 724 -30.47 14.05 -11.87
C ILE A 724 -31.01 14.87 -10.70
N GLN A 725 -31.90 14.31 -9.88
CA GLN A 725 -32.31 14.95 -8.61
C GLN A 725 -31.13 15.20 -7.67
N LEU A 726 -30.21 14.23 -7.55
CA LEU A 726 -29.03 14.38 -6.72
C LEU A 726 -28.08 15.45 -7.30
N LEU A 727 -27.93 15.48 -8.63
CA LEU A 727 -27.16 16.52 -9.32
C LEU A 727 -27.76 17.92 -9.09
N GLU A 728 -29.08 18.05 -9.08
CA GLU A 728 -29.79 19.30 -8.77
C GLU A 728 -29.46 19.79 -7.37
N VAL A 729 -29.56 18.90 -6.38
CA VAL A 729 -29.24 19.20 -4.98
C VAL A 729 -27.79 19.67 -4.86
N PHE A 730 -26.85 18.95 -5.48
CA PHE A 730 -25.43 19.30 -5.39
C PHE A 730 -25.08 20.59 -6.15
N ALA A 731 -25.70 20.84 -7.30
CA ALA A 731 -25.48 22.05 -8.06
C ALA A 731 -25.98 23.29 -7.30
N ARG A 732 -27.08 23.18 -6.55
CA ARG A 732 -27.58 24.26 -5.69
C ARG A 732 -26.61 24.59 -4.55
N ASN A 733 -26.02 23.57 -3.93
CA ASN A 733 -25.11 23.76 -2.80
C ASN A 733 -23.68 24.17 -3.23
N ASN A 734 -23.22 23.75 -4.41
CA ASN A 734 -21.87 24.09 -4.91
C ASN A 734 -21.78 24.02 -6.45
N LEU A 735 -21.99 25.15 -7.13
CA LEU A 735 -21.90 25.24 -8.59
C LEU A 735 -20.50 24.90 -9.15
N VAL A 736 -19.43 25.27 -8.43
CA VAL A 736 -18.03 25.05 -8.84
C VAL A 736 -17.68 23.55 -8.91
N MET A 737 -18.49 22.70 -8.28
CA MET A 737 -18.31 21.25 -8.34
C MET A 737 -18.53 20.66 -9.73
N PHE A 738 -19.18 21.31 -10.71
CA PHE A 738 -19.45 20.64 -11.99
C PHE A 738 -18.87 21.42 -13.17
N THR A 739 -18.07 20.74 -13.99
CA THR A 739 -17.50 21.36 -15.19
C THR A 739 -18.42 21.14 -16.40
N PRO A 740 -18.36 22.00 -17.42
CA PRO A 740 -19.08 21.76 -18.68
C PRO A 740 -18.80 20.40 -19.30
N ARG A 741 -17.57 19.88 -19.15
CA ARG A 741 -17.19 18.53 -19.61
C ARG A 741 -17.94 17.42 -18.87
N PHE A 742 -18.18 17.59 -17.58
CA PHE A 742 -18.97 16.65 -16.78
C PHE A 742 -20.43 16.63 -17.24
N TYR A 743 -21.08 17.79 -17.35
CA TYR A 743 -22.46 17.88 -17.85
C TYR A 743 -22.61 17.25 -19.24
N LEU A 744 -21.64 17.48 -20.13
CA LEU A 744 -21.64 16.85 -21.45
C LEU A 744 -21.66 15.32 -21.36
N ARG A 745 -20.86 14.75 -20.46
CA ARG A 745 -20.80 13.29 -20.24
C ARG A 745 -22.13 12.75 -19.73
N ILE A 746 -22.78 13.44 -18.79
CA ILE A 746 -24.10 13.07 -18.25
C ILE A 746 -25.15 13.11 -19.36
N ILE A 747 -25.25 14.22 -20.07
CA ILE A 747 -26.16 14.42 -21.20
C ILE A 747 -25.98 13.33 -22.25
N GLN A 748 -24.74 13.04 -22.67
CA GLN A 748 -24.47 11.97 -23.62
C GLN A 748 -24.90 10.59 -23.10
N THR A 749 -24.76 10.34 -21.80
CA THR A 749 -25.15 9.06 -21.18
C THR A 749 -26.68 8.93 -21.16
N LEU A 750 -27.40 9.98 -20.76
CA LEU A 750 -28.87 10.04 -20.80
C LEU A 750 -29.41 9.87 -22.23
N LEU A 751 -28.83 10.56 -23.20
CA LEU A 751 -29.21 10.45 -24.61
C LEU A 751 -28.97 9.04 -25.15
N ARG A 752 -27.86 8.36 -24.77
CA ARG A 752 -27.64 6.95 -25.15
C ARG A 752 -28.71 6.03 -24.56
N ARG A 753 -29.21 6.33 -23.37
CA ARG A 753 -30.33 5.64 -22.69
C ARG A 753 -31.71 6.15 -23.11
N ARG A 754 -31.78 7.06 -24.10
CA ARG A 754 -33.01 7.70 -24.62
C ARG A 754 -33.81 8.48 -23.58
N GLN A 755 -33.18 8.89 -22.47
CA GLN A 755 -33.77 9.73 -21.44
C GLN A 755 -33.68 11.21 -21.85
N ASN A 756 -34.37 11.55 -22.94
CA ASN A 756 -34.20 12.85 -23.63
C ASN A 756 -34.66 14.04 -22.76
N ALA A 757 -35.76 13.89 -22.01
CA ALA A 757 -36.27 14.95 -21.13
C ALA A 757 -35.28 15.27 -20.00
N LEU A 758 -34.73 14.25 -19.33
CA LEU A 758 -33.71 14.43 -18.31
C LEU A 758 -32.42 15.06 -18.86
N ALA A 759 -32.08 14.79 -20.12
CA ALA A 759 -30.92 15.40 -20.77
C ALA A 759 -31.11 16.91 -21.00
N VAL A 760 -32.33 17.34 -21.33
CA VAL A 760 -32.69 18.76 -21.40
C VAL A 760 -32.64 19.39 -20.01
N LYS A 761 -33.22 18.74 -18.99
CA LYS A 761 -33.16 19.18 -17.60
C LYS A 761 -31.71 19.36 -17.12
N THR A 762 -30.83 18.41 -17.45
CA THR A 762 -29.39 18.51 -17.12
C THR A 762 -28.70 19.69 -17.79
N LEU A 763 -29.10 20.03 -19.02
CA LEU A 763 -28.58 21.20 -19.74
C LEU A 763 -29.07 22.52 -19.10
N GLU A 764 -30.31 22.56 -18.60
CA GLU A 764 -30.84 23.70 -17.85
C GLU A 764 -30.04 23.92 -16.56
N LEU A 765 -29.70 22.85 -15.83
CA LEU A 765 -28.84 22.93 -14.65
C LEU A 765 -27.43 23.45 -14.96
N ALA A 766 -26.89 23.10 -16.13
CA ALA A 766 -25.62 23.61 -16.60
C ALA A 766 -25.67 25.08 -17.04
N SER A 767 -26.86 25.66 -17.20
CA SER A 767 -27.06 27.04 -17.70
C SER A 767 -26.98 28.10 -16.59
N SER A 768 -26.34 27.78 -15.46
CA SER A 768 -26.16 28.69 -14.34
C SER A 768 -25.45 29.99 -14.77
N PRO A 769 -25.85 31.18 -14.28
CA PRO A 769 -25.45 32.49 -14.80
C PRO A 769 -23.95 32.81 -14.75
N GLN A 770 -23.15 32.04 -14.01
CA GLN A 770 -21.70 32.27 -13.85
C GLN A 770 -20.83 31.61 -14.93
N ASP A 771 -21.38 30.73 -15.78
CA ASP A 771 -20.57 29.94 -16.70
C ASP A 771 -20.20 30.67 -18.02
N LYS A 772 -19.00 30.40 -18.52
CA LYS A 772 -18.52 30.94 -19.81
C LYS A 772 -19.48 30.56 -20.94
N GLN A 773 -20.14 31.56 -21.53
CA GLN A 773 -21.17 31.41 -22.57
C GLN A 773 -20.76 30.50 -23.75
N SER A 774 -19.46 30.46 -24.08
CA SER A 774 -18.89 29.59 -25.11
C SER A 774 -18.99 28.08 -24.79
N ALA A 775 -18.70 27.67 -23.56
CA ALA A 775 -18.75 26.27 -23.16
C ALA A 775 -20.21 25.76 -23.10
N LEU A 776 -21.12 26.61 -22.64
CA LEU A 776 -22.55 26.34 -22.63
C LEU A 776 -23.11 26.23 -24.06
N ALA A 777 -22.69 27.08 -24.99
CA ALA A 777 -23.08 26.98 -26.39
C ALA A 777 -22.65 25.64 -27.03
N ASP A 778 -21.43 25.16 -26.73
CA ASP A 778 -20.97 23.84 -27.19
C ASP A 778 -21.78 22.68 -26.58
N LEU A 779 -22.08 22.76 -25.28
CA LEU A 779 -22.98 21.82 -24.60
C LEU A 779 -24.34 21.77 -25.30
N ARG A 780 -24.99 22.92 -25.46
CA ARG A 780 -26.29 23.08 -26.11
C ARG A 780 -26.32 22.42 -27.48
N ARG A 781 -25.33 22.76 -28.31
CA ARG A 781 -25.15 22.23 -29.67
C ARG A 781 -25.04 20.71 -29.68
N LYS A 782 -24.25 20.14 -28.76
CA LYS A 782 -24.10 18.68 -28.65
C LYS A 782 -25.37 18.00 -28.14
N THR A 783 -26.11 18.63 -27.22
CA THR A 783 -27.42 18.16 -26.75
C THR A 783 -28.43 18.13 -27.88
N ILE A 784 -28.61 19.25 -28.60
CA ILE A 784 -29.50 19.38 -29.76
C ILE A 784 -29.18 18.28 -30.79
N ARG A 785 -27.89 18.13 -31.16
CA ARG A 785 -27.46 17.10 -32.11
C ARG A 785 -27.83 15.69 -31.64
N GLY A 786 -27.68 15.41 -30.35
CA GLY A 786 -28.04 14.13 -29.75
C GLY A 786 -29.55 13.88 -29.68
N LEU A 787 -30.36 14.90 -29.36
CA LEU A 787 -31.82 14.84 -29.37
C LEU A 787 -32.35 14.57 -30.78
N ILE A 788 -31.84 15.28 -31.78
CA ILE A 788 -32.12 15.02 -33.21
C ILE A 788 -31.67 13.61 -33.61
N GLY A 789 -30.52 13.18 -33.07
CA GLY A 789 -29.99 11.83 -33.17
C GLY A 789 -31.01 10.75 -32.76
N ASN A 790 -31.69 11.00 -31.66
CA ASN A 790 -32.71 10.13 -31.05
C ASN A 790 -34.13 10.34 -31.59
N GLY A 791 -34.35 11.33 -32.45
CA GLY A 791 -35.68 11.68 -32.97
C GLY A 791 -36.54 12.56 -32.05
N ALA A 792 -35.98 13.12 -30.98
CA ALA A 792 -36.66 14.01 -30.05
C ALA A 792 -36.71 15.46 -30.57
N LEU A 793 -37.32 15.66 -31.74
CA LEU A 793 -37.29 16.94 -32.46
C LEU A 793 -37.97 18.08 -31.70
N LYS A 794 -39.09 17.81 -31.00
CA LYS A 794 -39.79 18.82 -30.19
C LYS A 794 -38.90 19.38 -29.08
N LEU A 795 -38.20 18.51 -28.35
CA LEU A 795 -37.25 18.90 -27.32
C LEU A 795 -36.02 19.62 -27.90
N ALA A 796 -35.55 19.19 -29.07
CA ALA A 796 -34.45 19.89 -29.74
C ALA A 796 -34.84 21.31 -30.14
N ALA A 797 -36.04 21.49 -30.70
CA ALA A 797 -36.60 22.80 -31.06
C ALA A 797 -36.81 23.68 -29.82
N GLN A 798 -37.30 23.11 -28.71
CA GLN A 798 -37.44 23.81 -27.43
C GLN A 798 -36.09 24.34 -26.93
N VAL A 799 -35.05 23.50 -26.92
CA VAL A 799 -33.70 23.91 -26.48
C VAL A 799 -33.09 24.98 -27.39
N GLU A 800 -33.41 24.94 -28.69
CA GLU A 800 -32.99 25.96 -29.67
C GLU A 800 -33.75 27.27 -29.49
N SER A 801 -35.08 27.23 -29.26
CA SER A 801 -35.92 28.42 -29.11
C SER A 801 -35.59 29.23 -27.86
N THR A 802 -35.14 28.58 -26.78
CA THR A 802 -34.76 29.30 -25.56
C THR A 802 -33.54 30.21 -25.79
N HIS A 803 -32.66 29.93 -26.77
CA HIS A 803 -31.48 30.76 -27.05
C HIS A 803 -31.10 30.78 -28.54
N PRO A 804 -31.80 31.60 -29.35
CA PRO A 804 -31.64 31.63 -30.80
C PRO A 804 -30.25 32.13 -31.25
N ASP A 805 -29.56 32.94 -30.45
CA ASP A 805 -28.30 33.56 -30.89
C ASP A 805 -27.08 32.63 -30.85
N ALA A 806 -27.14 31.56 -30.06
CA ALA A 806 -26.05 30.59 -29.96
C ALA A 806 -25.97 29.67 -31.19
N THR A 807 -27.09 29.37 -31.86
CA THR A 807 -27.14 28.46 -33.02
C THR A 807 -26.89 29.16 -34.35
N LYS A 808 -27.08 30.47 -34.44
CA LYS A 808 -26.82 31.27 -35.65
C LYS A 808 -25.36 31.18 -36.15
N ARG A 809 -24.39 30.95 -35.25
CA ARG A 809 -22.95 31.02 -35.58
C ARG A 809 -22.35 29.79 -36.27
N ILE A 810 -23.01 28.61 -36.28
CA ILE A 810 -22.44 27.40 -36.90
C ILE A 810 -23.39 26.81 -37.95
N PRO A 811 -23.23 27.17 -39.24
CA PRO A 811 -24.13 26.73 -40.30
C PRO A 811 -24.16 25.22 -40.54
N HIS A 812 -23.14 24.47 -40.12
CA HIS A 812 -23.08 23.02 -40.28
C HIS A 812 -24.13 22.27 -39.41
N ASP A 813 -24.43 22.78 -38.22
CA ASP A 813 -25.44 22.15 -37.34
C ASP A 813 -26.86 22.49 -37.80
N ARG A 814 -27.08 23.69 -38.32
CA ARG A 814 -28.35 24.09 -38.95
C ARG A 814 -28.70 23.20 -40.14
N LEU A 815 -27.71 22.81 -40.95
CA LEU A 815 -27.90 21.86 -42.07
C LEU A 815 -28.19 20.42 -41.60
N SER A 816 -27.71 20.06 -40.41
CA SER A 816 -28.03 18.78 -39.77
C SER A 816 -29.48 18.74 -39.28
N TYR A 817 -29.96 19.86 -38.74
CA TYR A 817 -31.34 20.10 -38.30
C TYR A 817 -32.33 20.11 -39.47
N ILE A 818 -32.07 20.94 -40.49
CA ILE A 818 -32.92 21.08 -41.70
C ILE A 818 -33.14 19.73 -42.39
N GLY A 819 -32.08 18.92 -42.52
CA GLY A 819 -32.16 17.62 -43.19
C GLY A 819 -32.94 16.52 -42.43
N ARG A 820 -33.36 16.73 -41.18
CA ARG A 820 -34.18 15.76 -40.43
C ARG A 820 -35.55 16.30 -40.02
N CYS A 821 -35.68 17.60 -39.79
CA CYS A 821 -36.96 18.22 -39.45
C CYS A 821 -37.90 18.35 -40.66
N GLY A 822 -37.38 18.33 -41.90
CA GLY A 822 -38.17 18.52 -43.13
C GLY A 822 -39.00 17.33 -43.61
N SER A 823 -39.42 16.40 -42.74
CA SER A 823 -40.04 15.14 -43.16
C SER A 823 -41.47 15.24 -43.73
N ARG A 824 -41.95 16.41 -44.16
CA ARG A 824 -43.25 16.49 -44.87
C ARG A 824 -43.37 17.38 -46.11
N SER A 825 -42.39 18.18 -46.54
CA SER A 825 -42.63 18.93 -47.81
C SER A 825 -41.44 19.39 -48.66
N HIS A 826 -40.30 19.80 -48.11
CA HIS A 826 -39.29 20.45 -48.96
C HIS A 826 -37.95 19.71 -48.97
N LYS A 827 -37.61 19.18 -50.16
CA LYS A 827 -36.25 18.81 -50.55
C LYS A 827 -35.32 19.94 -50.09
N PRO A 828 -34.21 19.66 -49.39
CA PRO A 828 -33.26 20.72 -49.05
C PRO A 828 -32.88 21.45 -50.34
N THR A 829 -33.00 22.77 -50.33
CA THR A 829 -32.74 23.60 -51.50
C THR A 829 -31.36 23.25 -52.05
N LEU A 830 -31.25 22.93 -53.35
CA LEU A 830 -29.98 22.61 -54.02
C LEU A 830 -28.86 23.59 -53.64
N LEU A 831 -29.23 24.87 -53.46
CA LEU A 831 -28.38 25.95 -52.95
C LEU A 831 -27.72 25.67 -51.59
N ALA A 832 -28.43 25.06 -50.65
CA ALA A 832 -27.89 24.71 -49.34
C ALA A 832 -26.82 23.61 -49.44
N LEU A 833 -27.01 22.64 -50.34
CA LEU A 833 -26.01 21.59 -50.63
C LEU A 833 -24.79 22.16 -51.34
N LEU A 834 -24.99 23.05 -52.32
CA LEU A 834 -23.90 23.74 -53.04
C LEU A 834 -23.06 24.61 -52.10
N ARG A 835 -23.69 25.34 -51.16
CA ARG A 835 -22.98 26.09 -50.11
C ARG A 835 -22.19 25.19 -49.16
N LEU A 836 -22.68 23.96 -48.92
CA LEU A 836 -21.99 22.97 -48.10
C LEU A 836 -20.74 22.45 -48.82
N VAL A 837 -20.88 22.14 -50.12
CA VAL A 837 -19.76 21.71 -50.98
C VAL A 837 -18.72 22.81 -51.12
N SER A 838 -19.13 24.05 -51.42
CA SER A 838 -18.20 25.17 -51.60
C SER A 838 -17.38 25.44 -50.34
N ARG A 839 -17.99 25.32 -49.16
CA ARG A 839 -17.28 25.41 -47.88
C ARG A 839 -16.34 24.22 -47.63
N ALA A 840 -16.77 23.00 -47.94
CA ALA A 840 -15.94 21.81 -47.81
C ALA A 840 -14.79 21.73 -48.84
N MET A 841 -14.78 22.63 -49.83
CA MET A 841 -13.73 22.75 -50.84
C MET A 841 -12.68 23.83 -50.56
N LYS A 842 -12.84 24.68 -49.52
CA LYS A 842 -11.89 25.77 -49.20
C LYS A 842 -10.87 25.29 -48.14
N PRO A 843 -9.60 25.01 -48.50
CA PRO A 843 -8.59 24.58 -47.53
C PRO A 843 -8.30 25.66 -46.47
N PRO A 844 -7.89 25.28 -45.24
CA PRO A 844 -7.72 23.92 -44.72
C PRO A 844 -9.05 23.33 -44.19
N VAL A 845 -9.52 22.22 -44.79
CA VAL A 845 -10.77 21.56 -44.35
C VAL A 845 -10.46 20.33 -43.51
N ARG A 846 -11.04 20.27 -42.31
CA ARG A 846 -10.96 19.08 -41.45
C ARG A 846 -11.69 17.90 -42.09
N ALA A 847 -11.10 16.71 -42.06
CA ALA A 847 -11.67 15.47 -42.58
C ALA A 847 -13.09 15.16 -42.07
N SER A 848 -13.42 15.53 -40.83
CA SER A 848 -14.76 15.36 -40.27
C SER A 848 -15.84 16.16 -41.03
N VAL A 849 -15.49 17.34 -41.55
CA VAL A 849 -16.39 18.17 -42.35
C VAL A 849 -16.61 17.54 -43.72
N ILE A 850 -15.55 17.02 -44.35
CA ILE A 850 -15.63 16.31 -45.63
C ILE A 850 -16.52 15.08 -45.49
N LEU A 851 -16.28 14.25 -44.47
CA LEU A 851 -17.09 13.06 -44.17
C LEU A 851 -18.58 13.40 -43.98
N ALA A 852 -18.88 14.42 -43.17
CA ALA A 852 -20.26 14.87 -42.94
C ALA A 852 -20.91 15.43 -44.23
N THR A 853 -20.13 16.15 -45.04
CA THR A 853 -20.57 16.71 -46.33
C THR A 853 -20.89 15.61 -47.33
N VAL A 854 -19.98 14.64 -47.50
CA VAL A 854 -20.19 13.46 -48.34
C VAL A 854 -21.42 12.71 -47.85
N GLN A 855 -21.54 12.45 -46.55
CA GLN A 855 -22.73 11.79 -46.00
C GLN A 855 -24.03 12.51 -46.36
N LYS A 856 -24.05 13.85 -46.32
CA LYS A 856 -25.21 14.67 -46.68
C LYS A 856 -25.48 14.68 -48.18
N LEU A 857 -24.47 14.83 -49.03
CA LEU A 857 -24.62 14.78 -50.48
C LEU A 857 -25.19 13.45 -50.93
N VAL A 858 -24.66 12.37 -50.37
CA VAL A 858 -25.06 11.03 -50.74
C VAL A 858 -26.46 10.68 -50.18
N GLN A 859 -26.83 11.18 -49.00
CA GLN A 859 -28.22 11.15 -48.49
C GLN A 859 -29.22 11.82 -49.44
N ASN A 860 -28.79 12.90 -50.10
CA ASN A 860 -29.60 13.63 -51.08
C ASN A 860 -29.43 13.08 -52.52
N ARG A 861 -28.86 11.89 -52.66
CA ARG A 861 -28.61 11.21 -53.95
C ARG A 861 -27.71 11.99 -54.92
N SER A 862 -26.90 12.95 -54.43
CA SER A 862 -25.94 13.73 -55.23
C SER A 862 -24.57 13.05 -55.31
N PHE A 863 -24.52 11.81 -55.84
CA PHE A 863 -23.31 10.99 -55.88
C PHE A 863 -22.17 11.61 -56.70
N ALA A 864 -22.49 12.31 -57.80
CA ALA A 864 -21.49 12.98 -58.63
C ALA A 864 -20.76 14.10 -57.87
N LEU A 865 -21.51 14.90 -57.09
CA LEU A 865 -20.94 15.96 -56.24
C LEU A 865 -20.12 15.36 -55.09
N ALA A 866 -20.60 14.28 -54.48
CA ALA A 866 -19.85 13.56 -53.45
C ALA A 866 -18.51 13.04 -53.98
N ARG A 867 -18.52 12.42 -55.17
CA ARG A 867 -17.32 11.94 -55.85
C ARG A 867 -16.36 13.08 -56.21
N ARG A 868 -16.90 14.20 -56.73
CA ARG A 868 -16.10 15.40 -57.05
C ARG A 868 -15.44 15.98 -55.79
N LEU A 869 -16.17 16.02 -54.68
CA LEU A 869 -15.62 16.45 -53.39
C LEU A 869 -14.52 15.50 -52.93
N MET A 870 -14.76 14.18 -52.93
CA MET A 870 -13.74 13.18 -52.58
C MET A 870 -12.47 13.33 -53.42
N LYS A 871 -12.61 13.54 -54.75
CA LYS A 871 -11.47 13.71 -55.67
C LYS A 871 -10.63 14.93 -55.30
N ARG A 872 -11.26 16.05 -54.96
CA ARG A 872 -10.54 17.27 -54.54
C ARG A 872 -9.95 17.16 -53.14
N SER A 873 -10.54 16.34 -52.28
CA SER A 873 -10.09 16.15 -50.91
C SER A 873 -9.00 15.08 -50.75
N LEU A 874 -8.61 14.37 -51.81
CA LEU A 874 -7.66 13.24 -51.77
C LEU A 874 -6.37 13.57 -51.03
N GLY A 875 -5.69 14.67 -51.40
CA GLY A 875 -4.43 15.08 -50.76
C GLY A 875 -4.56 15.54 -49.30
N HIS A 876 -5.78 15.68 -48.77
CA HIS A 876 -6.05 16.15 -47.41
C HIS A 876 -6.54 15.04 -46.47
N LEU A 877 -6.75 13.83 -46.98
CA LEU A 877 -7.29 12.71 -46.22
C LEU A 877 -6.22 11.64 -46.04
N ASP A 878 -5.97 11.23 -44.81
CA ASP A 878 -5.17 10.02 -44.58
C ASP A 878 -5.92 8.77 -45.08
N ALA A 879 -5.21 7.65 -45.26
CA ALA A 879 -5.80 6.40 -45.76
C ALA A 879 -6.99 5.90 -44.91
N THR A 880 -6.97 6.15 -43.60
CA THR A 880 -8.06 5.74 -42.68
C THR A 880 -9.29 6.61 -42.86
N GLN A 881 -9.11 7.92 -42.99
CA GLN A 881 -10.15 8.90 -43.22
C GLN A 881 -10.78 8.71 -44.60
N LEU A 882 -9.95 8.51 -45.63
CA LEU A 882 -10.41 8.20 -46.97
C LEU A 882 -11.27 6.92 -46.97
N THR A 883 -10.82 5.87 -46.27
CA THR A 883 -11.60 4.63 -46.11
C THR A 883 -12.94 4.88 -45.43
N ALA A 884 -12.98 5.73 -44.39
CA ALA A 884 -14.25 6.11 -43.76
C ALA A 884 -15.20 6.87 -44.71
N VAL A 885 -14.67 7.79 -45.51
CA VAL A 885 -15.45 8.55 -46.52
C VAL A 885 -15.94 7.63 -47.64
N GLY A 886 -15.06 6.75 -48.16
CA GLY A 886 -15.39 5.74 -49.15
C GLY A 886 -16.47 4.77 -48.67
N ASN A 887 -16.41 4.34 -47.40
CA ASN A 887 -17.44 3.50 -46.80
C ASN A 887 -18.81 4.21 -46.71
N VAL A 888 -18.84 5.51 -46.43
CA VAL A 888 -20.09 6.30 -46.48
C VAL A 888 -20.64 6.36 -47.90
N TYR A 889 -19.77 6.57 -48.90
CA TYR A 889 -20.15 6.57 -50.30
C TYR A 889 -20.71 5.21 -50.75
N LEU A 890 -19.99 4.11 -50.46
CA LEU A 890 -20.38 2.73 -50.79
C LEU A 890 -21.67 2.28 -50.11
N HIS A 891 -21.93 2.71 -48.87
CA HIS A 891 -23.14 2.27 -48.15
C HIS A 891 -24.43 2.88 -48.69
N ALA A 892 -24.33 4.01 -49.38
CA ALA A 892 -25.50 4.81 -49.65
C ALA A 892 -26.41 4.30 -50.76
N PRO A 893 -25.93 3.68 -51.87
CA PRO A 893 -26.81 2.97 -52.79
C PRO A 893 -27.64 1.91 -52.06
N VAL A 894 -27.06 1.23 -51.06
CA VAL A 894 -27.75 0.24 -50.23
C VAL A 894 -28.86 0.85 -49.37
N ARG A 895 -28.80 2.15 -49.05
CA ARG A 895 -29.81 2.82 -48.24
C ARG A 895 -30.89 3.54 -49.06
N TYR A 896 -30.51 4.22 -50.13
CA TYR A 896 -31.35 5.25 -50.75
C TYR A 896 -31.81 4.93 -52.16
N TRP A 897 -31.25 3.90 -52.81
CA TRP A 897 -31.64 3.50 -54.16
C TRP A 897 -32.63 2.34 -54.14
N ASN A 898 -33.70 2.48 -54.91
CA ASN A 898 -34.65 1.40 -55.23
C ASN A 898 -34.18 0.68 -56.50
N MET A 899 -32.95 0.17 -56.49
CA MET A 899 -32.45 -0.65 -57.59
C MET A 899 -32.88 -2.11 -57.42
N ARG A 900 -33.09 -2.83 -58.54
CA ARG A 900 -33.18 -4.30 -58.53
C ARG A 900 -31.90 -4.85 -57.88
N ASN A 901 -32.05 -5.77 -56.93
CA ASN A 901 -30.95 -6.18 -56.04
C ASN A 901 -29.67 -6.64 -56.77
N GLY A 902 -29.79 -7.38 -57.89
CA GLY A 902 -28.61 -7.79 -58.67
C GLY A 902 -27.88 -6.63 -59.38
N ARG A 903 -28.59 -5.55 -59.76
CA ARG A 903 -27.96 -4.32 -60.27
C ARG A 903 -27.26 -3.57 -59.14
N LEU A 904 -27.87 -3.54 -57.95
CA LEU A 904 -27.29 -2.93 -56.77
C LEU A 904 -25.97 -3.60 -56.35
N VAL A 905 -25.92 -4.93 -56.29
CA VAL A 905 -24.70 -5.69 -55.95
C VAL A 905 -23.58 -5.37 -56.94
N ARG A 906 -23.85 -5.49 -58.25
CA ARG A 906 -22.86 -5.15 -59.30
C ARG A 906 -22.38 -3.71 -59.19
N HIS A 907 -23.27 -2.77 -58.91
CA HIS A 907 -22.90 -1.37 -58.73
C HIS A 907 -21.99 -1.15 -57.51
N VAL A 908 -22.30 -1.76 -56.36
CA VAL A 908 -21.48 -1.62 -55.14
C VAL A 908 -20.10 -2.24 -55.32
N LEU A 909 -19.99 -3.40 -55.99
CA LEU A 909 -18.70 -4.03 -56.28
C LEU A 909 -17.86 -3.16 -57.23
N ARG A 910 -18.44 -2.71 -58.35
CA ARG A 910 -17.76 -1.78 -59.27
C ARG A 910 -17.33 -0.49 -58.58
N ALA A 911 -18.18 0.07 -57.72
CA ALA A 911 -17.83 1.27 -56.96
C ALA A 911 -16.70 0.99 -55.96
N LYS A 912 -16.64 -0.20 -55.35
CA LYS A 912 -15.54 -0.60 -54.47
C LYS A 912 -14.24 -0.67 -55.27
N ASP A 913 -14.22 -1.40 -56.38
CA ASP A 913 -13.04 -1.56 -57.22
C ASP A 913 -12.56 -0.22 -57.78
N PHE A 914 -13.48 0.62 -58.24
CA PHE A 914 -13.19 1.99 -58.67
C PHE A 914 -12.58 2.85 -57.55
N LEU A 915 -13.10 2.78 -56.32
CA LEU A 915 -12.52 3.51 -55.20
C LEU A 915 -11.10 3.01 -54.86
N VAL A 916 -10.87 1.70 -54.93
CA VAL A 916 -9.54 1.11 -54.70
C VAL A 916 -8.56 1.63 -55.74
N GLN A 917 -8.92 1.52 -57.02
CA GLN A 917 -8.06 1.88 -58.15
C GLN A 917 -7.77 3.39 -58.22
N GLU A 918 -8.80 4.23 -58.10
CA GLU A 918 -8.68 5.66 -58.40
C GLU A 918 -8.39 6.54 -57.19
N TYR A 919 -8.70 6.06 -55.98
CA TYR A 919 -8.58 6.87 -54.77
C TYR A 919 -7.61 6.27 -53.74
N GLY A 920 -7.08 5.05 -53.94
CA GLY A 920 -6.28 4.38 -52.91
C GLY A 920 -7.12 3.96 -51.69
N PHE A 921 -8.43 3.75 -51.89
CA PHE A 921 -9.32 3.23 -50.85
C PHE A 921 -8.87 1.84 -50.42
N THR A 922 -8.65 1.63 -49.12
CA THR A 922 -8.28 0.32 -48.57
C THR A 922 -9.50 -0.34 -47.94
N PRO A 923 -10.06 -1.42 -48.51
CA PRO A 923 -11.23 -2.08 -47.95
C PRO A 923 -11.00 -2.55 -46.51
N ASP A 924 -11.92 -2.22 -45.60
CA ASP A 924 -11.88 -2.65 -44.20
C ASP A 924 -13.07 -3.56 -43.84
N ARG A 925 -13.17 -3.97 -42.57
CA ARG A 925 -14.30 -4.81 -42.08
C ARG A 925 -15.66 -4.10 -42.24
N VAL A 926 -15.70 -2.76 -42.25
CA VAL A 926 -16.93 -2.01 -42.51
C VAL A 926 -17.29 -2.11 -43.99
N THR A 927 -16.33 -2.02 -44.90
CA THR A 927 -16.51 -2.27 -46.34
C THR A 927 -17.07 -3.66 -46.58
N VAL A 928 -16.48 -4.69 -45.97
CA VAL A 928 -16.97 -6.07 -46.07
C VAL A 928 -18.41 -6.17 -45.58
N ASN A 929 -18.72 -5.60 -44.40
CA ASN A 929 -20.10 -5.57 -43.90
C ASN A 929 -21.07 -4.88 -44.88
N ILE A 930 -20.65 -3.83 -45.60
CA ILE A 930 -21.46 -3.16 -46.63
C ILE A 930 -21.68 -4.09 -47.82
N VAL A 931 -20.63 -4.76 -48.31
CA VAL A 931 -20.73 -5.72 -49.43
C VAL A 931 -21.64 -6.89 -49.06
N ILE A 932 -21.42 -7.52 -47.90
CA ILE A 932 -22.26 -8.61 -47.37
C ILE A 932 -23.72 -8.16 -47.25
N LYS A 933 -23.96 -6.98 -46.67
CA LYS A 933 -25.32 -6.42 -46.58
C LYS A 933 -26.00 -6.30 -47.94
N THR A 934 -25.23 -5.91 -48.95
CA THR A 934 -25.72 -5.75 -50.32
C THR A 934 -26.05 -7.09 -50.95
N MET A 935 -25.18 -8.09 -50.78
CA MET A 935 -25.41 -9.47 -51.24
C MET A 935 -26.63 -10.09 -50.57
N LEU A 936 -26.75 -9.97 -49.24
CA LEU A 936 -27.89 -10.54 -48.49
C LEU A 936 -29.24 -9.97 -48.93
N ARG A 937 -29.29 -8.74 -49.47
CA ARG A 937 -30.52 -8.17 -50.04
C ARG A 937 -30.97 -8.84 -51.33
N TRP A 938 -30.07 -9.50 -52.08
CA TRP A 938 -30.40 -10.18 -53.32
C TRP A 938 -31.01 -11.56 -53.07
N ARG A 939 -32.23 -11.57 -52.51
CA ARG A 939 -32.93 -12.79 -52.08
C ARG A 939 -33.14 -13.84 -53.17
N GLY A 940 -33.33 -13.41 -54.42
CA GLY A 940 -33.50 -14.32 -55.55
C GLY A 940 -32.23 -15.10 -55.93
N PHE A 941 -31.06 -14.62 -55.53
CA PHE A 941 -29.78 -15.33 -55.75
C PHE A 941 -29.30 -16.00 -54.47
N MET A 942 -29.36 -15.30 -53.32
CA MET A 942 -28.91 -15.80 -52.03
C MET A 942 -30.02 -16.62 -51.33
N ASN A 943 -30.08 -17.91 -51.63
CA ASN A 943 -30.95 -18.86 -50.92
C ASN A 943 -30.48 -19.12 -49.48
N THR A 944 -31.28 -19.84 -48.69
CA THR A 944 -30.98 -20.12 -47.27
C THR A 944 -29.65 -20.84 -47.05
N ARG A 945 -29.32 -21.83 -47.91
CA ARG A 945 -28.07 -22.58 -47.85
C ARG A 945 -26.85 -21.68 -48.10
N MET A 946 -26.92 -20.79 -49.09
CA MET A 946 -25.87 -19.83 -49.40
C MET A 946 -25.68 -18.80 -48.28
N VAL A 947 -26.75 -18.37 -47.60
CA VAL A 947 -26.63 -17.46 -46.46
C VAL A 947 -25.92 -18.14 -45.28
N ARG A 948 -26.22 -19.42 -45.00
CA ARG A 948 -25.49 -20.21 -43.99
C ARG A 948 -24.02 -20.39 -44.38
N SER A 949 -23.75 -20.75 -45.64
CA SER A 949 -22.38 -20.92 -46.16
C SER A 949 -21.58 -19.62 -46.11
N LEU A 950 -22.20 -18.49 -46.44
CA LEU A 950 -21.58 -17.18 -46.34
C LEU A 950 -21.25 -16.80 -44.89
N PHE A 951 -22.11 -17.15 -43.94
CA PHE A 951 -21.83 -16.91 -42.52
C PHE A 951 -20.63 -17.75 -42.05
N ASP A 952 -20.61 -19.04 -42.35
CA ASP A 952 -19.49 -19.93 -42.03
C ASP A 952 -18.19 -19.46 -42.71
N HIS A 953 -18.25 -18.98 -43.96
CA HIS A 953 -17.11 -18.36 -44.65
C HIS A 953 -16.55 -17.15 -43.88
N LEU A 954 -17.42 -16.31 -43.32
CA LEU A 954 -16.96 -15.16 -42.52
C LEU A 954 -16.28 -15.62 -41.23
N ILE A 955 -16.80 -16.67 -40.56
CA ILE A 955 -16.16 -17.23 -39.36
C ILE A 955 -14.76 -17.76 -39.69
N ARG A 956 -14.61 -18.51 -40.79
CA ARG A 956 -13.29 -18.97 -41.28
C ARG A 956 -12.31 -17.83 -41.54
N ASN A 957 -12.80 -16.68 -41.98
CA ASN A 957 -12.01 -15.47 -42.24
C ASN A 957 -11.90 -14.54 -41.01
N GLY A 958 -11.99 -15.14 -39.82
CA GLY A 958 -11.66 -14.53 -38.54
C GLY A 958 -12.80 -13.82 -37.83
N TYR A 959 -14.05 -13.84 -38.33
CA TYR A 959 -15.20 -13.37 -37.55
C TYR A 959 -15.43 -14.26 -36.33
N PRO A 960 -15.62 -13.71 -35.12
CA PRO A 960 -15.52 -14.51 -33.90
C PRO A 960 -16.79 -15.33 -33.65
N ALA A 961 -16.61 -16.61 -33.38
CA ALA A 961 -17.62 -17.47 -32.79
C ALA A 961 -16.93 -18.35 -31.76
N SER A 962 -17.53 -18.46 -30.57
CA SER A 962 -17.07 -19.39 -29.54
C SER A 962 -17.14 -20.83 -30.03
N GLU A 963 -16.16 -21.64 -29.64
CA GLU A 963 -15.99 -23.03 -30.09
C GLU A 963 -17.21 -23.90 -29.81
N LYS A 964 -17.97 -23.60 -28.75
CA LYS A 964 -19.21 -24.32 -28.43
C LYS A 964 -20.30 -24.20 -29.48
N TRP A 965 -20.21 -23.21 -30.38
CA TRP A 965 -21.11 -23.08 -31.52
C TRP A 965 -20.60 -23.76 -32.77
N HIS A 966 -19.36 -24.26 -32.77
CA HIS A 966 -18.83 -25.02 -33.89
C HIS A 966 -19.51 -26.38 -33.94
N THR A 967 -19.85 -26.80 -35.15
CA THR A 967 -20.41 -28.12 -35.43
C THR A 967 -19.40 -28.88 -36.29
N GLY A 968 -19.77 -29.39 -37.46
CA GLY A 968 -18.81 -29.92 -38.43
C GLY A 968 -17.92 -28.82 -39.02
N ASN A 969 -16.72 -29.18 -39.48
CA ASN A 969 -15.81 -28.29 -40.22
C ASN A 969 -15.43 -26.98 -39.49
N GLY A 970 -15.47 -26.97 -38.16
CA GLY A 970 -15.07 -25.82 -37.33
C GLY A 970 -15.94 -24.58 -37.48
N VAL A 971 -17.20 -24.71 -37.92
CA VAL A 971 -18.10 -23.58 -38.18
C VAL A 971 -19.55 -23.80 -37.69
N PRO A 972 -20.34 -22.74 -37.50
CA PRO A 972 -21.67 -22.85 -36.89
C PRO A 972 -22.74 -23.62 -37.66
N PHE A 973 -22.65 -23.71 -38.99
CA PHE A 973 -23.63 -24.44 -39.81
C PHE A 973 -23.06 -25.67 -40.53
N GLY A 974 -21.79 -26.03 -40.29
CA GLY A 974 -21.17 -27.21 -40.87
C GLY A 974 -20.97 -27.18 -42.38
N THR A 975 -21.13 -26.03 -43.03
CA THR A 975 -21.09 -25.97 -44.51
C THR A 975 -19.67 -26.18 -45.03
N LEU A 976 -19.50 -26.96 -46.10
CA LEU A 976 -18.20 -27.18 -46.73
C LEU A 976 -17.62 -25.88 -47.32
N PRO A 977 -16.29 -25.70 -47.31
CA PRO A 977 -15.64 -24.62 -48.05
C PRO A 977 -15.93 -24.77 -49.55
N GLY A 978 -16.40 -23.70 -50.22
CA GLY A 978 -16.64 -23.69 -51.67
C GLY A 978 -17.93 -23.01 -52.15
N GLY A 979 -18.89 -22.71 -51.26
CA GLY A 979 -20.19 -22.17 -51.68
C GLY A 979 -20.17 -20.72 -52.16
N VAL A 980 -19.51 -19.82 -51.43
CA VAL A 980 -19.42 -18.39 -51.77
C VAL A 980 -18.03 -17.88 -51.42
N THR A 981 -17.20 -17.63 -52.43
CA THR A 981 -15.85 -17.10 -52.25
C THR A 981 -15.89 -15.58 -52.22
N LEU A 982 -15.67 -15.00 -51.05
CA LEU A 982 -15.29 -13.59 -50.92
C LEU A 982 -13.83 -13.54 -50.51
N ASP A 983 -13.03 -12.78 -51.25
CA ASP A 983 -11.66 -12.49 -50.85
C ASP A 983 -11.67 -11.58 -49.62
N LEU A 984 -11.27 -12.17 -48.50
CA LEU A 984 -11.19 -11.54 -47.18
C LEU A 984 -9.76 -11.62 -46.60
N SER A 985 -8.79 -12.04 -47.42
CA SER A 985 -7.40 -12.29 -47.03
C SER A 985 -6.70 -11.06 -46.45
N ASN A 986 -7.05 -9.86 -46.94
CA ASN A 986 -6.38 -8.60 -46.58
C ASN A 986 -6.89 -7.89 -45.33
N ILE A 987 -7.75 -8.51 -44.50
CA ILE A 987 -8.41 -7.76 -43.42
C ILE A 987 -7.76 -7.95 -42.06
N ARG A 988 -7.32 -6.83 -41.47
CA ARG A 988 -6.68 -6.76 -40.14
C ARG A 988 -7.40 -7.62 -39.08
N PRO A 989 -6.63 -8.28 -38.18
CA PRO A 989 -7.18 -9.18 -37.15
C PRO A 989 -7.96 -8.42 -36.06
N ASN A 990 -7.64 -7.14 -35.82
CA ASN A 990 -8.23 -6.37 -34.74
C ASN A 990 -9.65 -5.87 -35.07
N MET A 991 -10.66 -6.63 -34.64
CA MET A 991 -12.07 -6.25 -34.83
C MET A 991 -12.72 -5.66 -33.59
N SER A 992 -13.49 -4.59 -33.80
CA SER A 992 -14.38 -4.06 -32.78
C SER A 992 -15.71 -4.81 -32.81
N PHE A 993 -16.05 -5.50 -31.72
CA PHE A 993 -17.36 -6.15 -31.57
C PHE A 993 -18.52 -5.18 -31.87
N LYS A 994 -18.49 -3.99 -31.26
CA LYS A 994 -19.56 -2.99 -31.40
C LYS A 994 -19.67 -2.40 -32.82
N ARG A 995 -18.55 -2.18 -33.50
CA ARG A 995 -18.54 -1.52 -34.82
C ARG A 995 -18.65 -2.51 -35.99
N HIS A 996 -18.10 -3.71 -35.86
CA HIS A 996 -17.95 -4.66 -36.96
C HIS A 996 -18.84 -5.90 -36.77
N VAL A 997 -18.66 -6.64 -35.67
CA VAL A 997 -19.31 -7.95 -35.45
C VAL A 997 -20.81 -7.81 -35.22
N ARG A 998 -21.23 -6.98 -34.25
CA ARG A 998 -22.63 -6.83 -33.88
C ARG A 998 -23.53 -6.36 -35.03
N PRO A 999 -23.15 -5.35 -35.84
CA PRO A 999 -23.94 -4.97 -36.99
C PRO A 999 -24.05 -6.10 -38.03
N LEU A 1000 -22.96 -6.82 -38.30
CA LEU A 1000 -22.94 -7.94 -39.23
C LEU A 1000 -23.90 -9.06 -38.81
N TYR A 1001 -23.80 -9.51 -37.57
CA TYR A 1001 -24.60 -10.64 -37.09
C TYR A 1001 -26.08 -10.27 -37.05
N LYS A 1002 -26.41 -9.03 -36.69
CA LYS A 1002 -27.80 -8.52 -36.80
C LYS A 1002 -28.34 -8.53 -38.23
N MET A 1003 -27.49 -8.36 -39.24
CA MET A 1003 -27.90 -8.48 -40.64
C MET A 1003 -28.21 -9.94 -40.99
N PHE A 1004 -27.36 -10.89 -40.61
CA PHE A 1004 -27.64 -12.32 -40.80
C PHE A 1004 -28.90 -12.79 -40.09
N ILE A 1005 -29.06 -12.44 -38.80
CA ILE A 1005 -30.26 -12.76 -38.02
C ILE A 1005 -31.51 -12.28 -38.75
N LYS A 1006 -31.52 -11.01 -39.17
CA LYS A 1006 -32.65 -10.43 -39.91
C LYS A 1006 -32.91 -11.18 -41.21
N GLU A 1007 -31.88 -11.45 -41.99
CA GLU A 1007 -32.00 -12.04 -43.34
C GLU A 1007 -32.36 -13.53 -43.32
N MET A 1008 -31.98 -14.26 -42.28
CA MET A 1008 -32.43 -15.64 -42.01
C MET A 1008 -33.91 -15.68 -41.61
N PHE A 1009 -34.37 -14.78 -40.73
CA PHE A 1009 -35.80 -14.67 -40.40
C PHE A 1009 -36.65 -14.33 -41.63
N LEU A 1010 -36.18 -13.41 -42.47
CA LEU A 1010 -36.87 -13.05 -43.72
C LEU A 1010 -36.96 -14.22 -44.72
N ARG A 1011 -36.11 -15.25 -44.58
CA ARG A 1011 -36.10 -16.48 -45.38
C ARG A 1011 -36.73 -17.68 -44.66
N ARG A 1012 -37.44 -17.44 -43.56
CA ARG A 1012 -38.09 -18.46 -42.72
C ARG A 1012 -37.13 -19.47 -42.08
N ASP A 1013 -35.84 -19.13 -41.97
CA ASP A 1013 -34.84 -19.96 -41.27
C ASP A 1013 -34.65 -19.49 -39.82
N SER A 1014 -35.68 -19.70 -39.00
CA SER A 1014 -35.69 -19.26 -37.60
C SER A 1014 -34.63 -19.96 -36.75
N ARG A 1015 -34.34 -21.23 -37.04
CA ARG A 1015 -33.32 -22.04 -36.34
C ARG A 1015 -31.93 -21.44 -36.52
N ALA A 1016 -31.53 -21.14 -37.76
CA ALA A 1016 -30.24 -20.51 -38.00
C ALA A 1016 -30.16 -19.11 -37.38
N ALA A 1017 -31.23 -18.32 -37.47
CA ALA A 1017 -31.28 -17.00 -36.86
C ALA A 1017 -31.08 -17.06 -35.33
N ARG A 1018 -31.75 -17.99 -34.63
CA ARG A 1018 -31.57 -18.21 -33.18
C ARG A 1018 -30.15 -18.62 -32.84
N ARG A 1019 -29.52 -19.48 -33.65
CA ARG A 1019 -28.10 -19.85 -33.48
C ARG A 1019 -27.19 -18.63 -33.55
N VAL A 1020 -27.35 -17.77 -34.56
CA VAL A 1020 -26.57 -16.51 -34.67
C VAL A 1020 -26.85 -15.54 -33.51
N VAL A 1021 -28.07 -15.50 -32.97
CA VAL A 1021 -28.38 -14.72 -31.76
C VAL A 1021 -27.59 -15.26 -30.55
N GLY A 1022 -27.50 -16.57 -30.40
CA GLY A 1022 -26.69 -17.21 -29.35
C GLY A 1022 -25.23 -16.79 -29.43
N ILE A 1023 -24.62 -16.93 -30.62
CA ILE A 1023 -23.24 -16.48 -30.87
C ILE A 1023 -23.09 -14.98 -30.57
N LEU A 1024 -24.02 -14.15 -31.04
CA LEU A 1024 -23.95 -12.70 -30.82
C LEU A 1024 -23.97 -12.32 -29.34
N LYS A 1025 -24.80 -13.00 -28.53
CA LYS A 1025 -24.91 -12.73 -27.08
C LYS A 1025 -23.62 -13.11 -26.36
N GLU A 1026 -23.07 -14.28 -26.66
CA GLU A 1026 -21.82 -14.73 -26.05
C GLU A 1026 -20.63 -13.84 -26.44
N GLU A 1027 -20.51 -13.49 -27.73
CA GLU A 1027 -19.47 -12.56 -28.17
C GLU A 1027 -19.65 -11.15 -27.56
N GLU A 1028 -20.88 -10.75 -27.19
CA GLU A 1028 -21.13 -9.51 -26.43
C GLU A 1028 -20.55 -9.61 -25.01
N VAL A 1029 -20.69 -10.77 -24.36
CA VAL A 1029 -20.11 -11.06 -23.04
C VAL A 1029 -18.58 -11.09 -23.13
N LEU A 1030 -18.00 -11.90 -24.01
CA LEU A 1030 -16.54 -11.99 -24.21
C LEU A 1030 -15.92 -10.63 -24.59
N ALA A 1031 -16.59 -9.84 -25.43
CA ALA A 1031 -16.12 -8.50 -25.77
C ALA A 1031 -16.15 -7.54 -24.58
N THR A 1032 -17.08 -7.72 -23.65
CA THR A 1032 -17.19 -6.96 -22.40
C THR A 1032 -16.07 -7.37 -21.45
N GLU A 1033 -15.85 -8.67 -21.25
CA GLU A 1033 -14.73 -9.20 -20.45
C GLU A 1033 -13.36 -8.75 -20.99
N ARG A 1034 -13.10 -8.87 -22.30
CA ARG A 1034 -11.87 -8.36 -22.93
C ARG A 1034 -11.71 -6.84 -22.76
N LYS A 1035 -12.81 -6.09 -22.70
CA LYS A 1035 -12.77 -4.65 -22.42
C LYS A 1035 -12.41 -4.41 -20.96
N GLU A 1036 -13.00 -5.15 -20.04
CA GLU A 1036 -12.70 -5.09 -18.60
C GLU A 1036 -11.26 -5.47 -18.30
N HIS A 1037 -10.75 -6.56 -18.87
CA HIS A 1037 -9.35 -6.98 -18.75
C HIS A 1037 -8.39 -5.90 -19.26
N ARG A 1038 -8.67 -5.27 -20.40
CA ARG A 1038 -7.85 -4.14 -20.91
C ARG A 1038 -7.91 -2.92 -20.00
N GLU A 1039 -9.06 -2.63 -19.41
CA GLU A 1039 -9.16 -1.55 -18.43
C GLU A 1039 -8.46 -1.91 -17.11
N GLN A 1040 -8.50 -3.16 -16.66
CA GLN A 1040 -7.73 -3.65 -15.51
C GLN A 1040 -6.22 -3.54 -15.75
N ALA A 1041 -5.72 -3.97 -16.91
CA ALA A 1041 -4.31 -3.81 -17.28
C ALA A 1041 -3.89 -2.32 -17.30
N ARG A 1042 -4.77 -1.43 -17.81
CA ARG A 1042 -4.55 0.02 -17.72
C ARG A 1042 -4.51 0.52 -16.28
N ARG A 1043 -5.33 -0.04 -15.35
CA ARG A 1043 -5.27 0.30 -13.92
C ARG A 1043 -3.94 -0.10 -13.31
N HIS A 1044 -3.50 -1.34 -13.51
CA HIS A 1044 -2.21 -1.81 -13.01
C HIS A 1044 -1.06 -0.94 -13.55
N GLY A 1045 -1.13 -0.53 -14.82
CA GLY A 1045 -0.18 0.43 -15.38
C GLY A 1045 -0.18 1.81 -14.70
N ILE A 1046 -1.36 2.38 -14.42
CA ILE A 1046 -1.49 3.68 -13.73
C ILE A 1046 -1.01 3.58 -12.27
N VAL A 1047 -1.42 2.54 -11.53
CA VAL A 1047 -1.01 2.31 -10.13
C VAL A 1047 0.49 2.09 -10.05
N LYS A 1048 1.07 1.25 -10.93
CA LYS A 1048 2.53 1.05 -11.01
C LYS A 1048 3.25 2.38 -11.32
N LYS A 1049 2.70 3.22 -12.19
CA LYS A 1049 3.25 4.56 -12.49
C LYS A 1049 3.16 5.51 -11.30
N GLN A 1050 2.07 5.49 -10.54
CA GLN A 1050 1.91 6.29 -9.32
C GLN A 1050 2.84 5.82 -8.20
N ARG A 1051 2.93 4.50 -7.96
CA ARG A 1051 3.86 3.92 -6.99
C ARG A 1051 5.32 4.26 -7.33
N ARG A 1052 5.70 4.17 -8.61
CA ARG A 1052 7.03 4.61 -9.08
C ARG A 1052 7.29 6.10 -8.79
N ARG A 1053 6.29 6.97 -8.99
CA ARG A 1053 6.40 8.40 -8.65
C ARG A 1053 6.54 8.64 -7.14
N MET A 1054 5.77 7.93 -6.31
CA MET A 1054 5.87 8.05 -4.85
C MET A 1054 7.22 7.55 -4.33
N LEU A 1055 7.72 6.41 -4.85
CA LEU A 1055 9.04 5.90 -4.51
C LEU A 1055 10.16 6.84 -4.97
N ALA A 1056 10.04 7.45 -6.15
CA ALA A 1056 10.99 8.46 -6.61
C ALA A 1056 10.99 9.72 -5.72
N LEU A 1057 9.81 10.18 -5.26
CA LEU A 1057 9.70 11.29 -4.31
C LEU A 1057 10.25 10.94 -2.92
N ALA A 1058 10.06 9.71 -2.45
CA ALA A 1058 10.64 9.23 -1.20
C ALA A 1058 12.18 9.17 -1.27
N LYS A 1059 12.73 8.63 -2.38
CA LYS A 1059 14.18 8.59 -2.62
C LYS A 1059 14.79 9.99 -2.78
N GLY A 1060 14.10 10.90 -3.47
CA GLY A 1060 14.56 12.29 -3.62
C GLY A 1060 14.59 13.06 -2.30
N LYS A 1061 13.72 12.72 -1.34
CA LYS A 1061 13.72 13.32 0.00
C LYS A 1061 14.77 12.71 0.93
N SER A 1062 15.11 11.42 0.77
CA SER A 1062 16.18 10.81 1.57
C SER A 1062 17.57 11.25 1.10
N GLY A 1063 17.78 11.46 -0.20
CA GLY A 1063 19.09 11.90 -0.72
C GLY A 1063 19.41 13.39 -0.53
N GLY A 1064 18.42 14.23 -0.20
CA GLY A 1064 18.62 15.68 -0.04
C GLY A 1064 18.86 16.15 1.39
N ARG A 1065 18.96 15.25 2.37
CA ARG A 1065 19.17 15.58 3.79
C ARG A 1065 20.56 15.25 4.32
N GLU A 1066 21.42 14.63 3.52
CA GLU A 1066 22.79 14.27 3.90
C GLU A 1066 23.86 15.22 3.34
N SER A 1067 23.48 16.23 2.53
CA SER A 1067 24.42 17.19 1.93
C SER A 1067 24.26 18.62 2.45
N GLY A 1068 23.79 18.79 3.68
CA GLY A 1068 23.58 20.09 4.32
C GLY A 1068 23.53 19.95 5.83
N GLY A 1069 24.68 19.66 6.42
CA GLY A 1069 24.95 19.64 7.86
C GLY A 1069 26.37 20.10 8.08
#